data_AF-A0AAW0WYY2-F1
#
_entry.id   AF-A0AAW0WYY2-F1
#
_cell.length_a   1.000
_cell.length_b   1.000
_cell.length_c   1.000
_cell.angle_alpha   90.00
_cell.angle_beta   90.00
_cell.angle_gamma   90.00
#
_symmetry.space_group_name_H-M   'P 1'
#
loop_
_entity.id
_entity.type
_entity.pdbx_description
1 polymer ?
#
loop_
_entity_poly.entity_id
_entity_poly.type
_entity_poly.pdbx_seq_one_letter_code
_entity_poly.pdbx_strand_id
1 'polypeptide(L)'
;VNTYWIMERSLDLKDVVLVSIGGARNDVQVPTSHTITPLADVATTTTNVPSCWMTTDHQAIVWCRQLVLAIVRALFDCVDPNTLRLTTSRKLITDVFEYHLSKRITGKRYKSSFYSPTIELNKEGDWNEIVKRQHTHIAQTTPSRTYLMIPLNPGHQLYHEAAIVATNLDNKHWVAACNANYVHKGNRICLTGENLSNYTKKLKGKMKTVELDLESLGATGHTHIIVSIPATDERVEIAIDVHSKTGRQRTIDVPAFFRSFIQTLIVDTTPQKALSYNVTLRGLEDMWQSFKLILRPRSACATENVPMAKMYLPWVQKEFYLQNSGPGVSYIAEIDIPRLDDNSSSSIQFILNPACTYSILIQGSFVGVFRRLVWLYGSQIPSYCAAHLLLTLAKQLRTIGIDGYCPSFFSSMLTLSPLAIVPFIKISSIILKNFDVSDDIIIMNNNGEELAILPILLFLGTLPLSLATGAATWGLVLLSGNAAHTFVLKVLGHSLGGRDVIADLAVSGLSRVPIVVGVALISLAYSSCGTLALLLAGIFYFIKVFKLYEDYIERILLGLIPGTSGGESSTDRALSRVHFNMTIMMLVFVVVILNMPTLIIWSRLVSNNLPLTEDPTLSVTVTLLVTLCFLWQKKLPKTDRKYYKVVSWVIHFMACITLLFGSIHIYRVPYFVTGALVLLAVHQTLAPRASNDDSDDEDDEQDHDTPSRSSHPFMAEIGRENGSNTEGIHSEVTTPGSDTGTSQSTAGSASE
;
A
#
# COMPACT_ATOMS: atom_id res chain seq x y z
N VAL A 1 9.38 -11.22 18.10
CA VAL A 1 8.11 -11.11 18.87
C VAL A 1 7.40 -12.46 18.99
N ASN A 2 6.86 -13.03 17.92
CA ASN A 2 6.06 -14.28 18.00
C ASN A 2 6.79 -15.44 18.72
N THR A 3 8.07 -15.65 18.44
CA THR A 3 8.90 -16.68 19.10
C THR A 3 8.92 -16.54 20.63
N TYR A 4 9.11 -15.31 21.14
CA TYR A 4 9.05 -14.99 22.57
C TYR A 4 7.65 -15.25 23.14
N TRP A 5 6.61 -14.81 22.44
CA TRP A 5 5.22 -15.08 22.85
C TRP A 5 4.85 -16.56 22.87
N ILE A 6 5.50 -17.41 22.06
CA ILE A 6 5.32 -18.86 22.05
C ILE A 6 6.05 -19.50 23.24
N MET A 7 7.33 -19.14 23.43
CA MET A 7 8.17 -19.66 24.52
C MET A 7 7.60 -19.30 25.90
N GLU A 8 7.33 -18.02 26.14
CA GLU A 8 6.89 -17.54 27.46
C GLU A 8 5.41 -17.80 27.76
N ARG A 9 4.62 -18.36 26.83
CA ARG A 9 3.16 -18.53 26.99
C ARG A 9 2.76 -19.43 28.16
N SER A 10 3.65 -20.34 28.53
CA SER A 10 3.50 -21.29 29.63
C SER A 10 4.28 -20.88 30.89
N LEU A 11 5.12 -19.85 30.77
CA LEU A 11 6.02 -19.34 31.80
C LEU A 11 5.53 -17.96 32.27
N ASP A 12 6.25 -16.89 32.00
CA ASP A 12 5.95 -15.54 32.51
C ASP A 12 4.66 -14.93 31.94
N LEU A 13 4.21 -15.36 30.75
CA LEU A 13 2.97 -14.89 30.12
C LEU A 13 1.77 -15.82 30.35
N LYS A 14 1.85 -16.75 31.31
CA LYS A 14 0.77 -17.71 31.63
C LYS A 14 -0.53 -17.05 32.10
N ASP A 15 -0.43 -15.97 32.87
CA ASP A 15 -1.57 -15.26 33.47
C ASP A 15 -2.03 -14.06 32.61
N VAL A 16 -1.29 -13.73 31.55
CA VAL A 16 -1.57 -12.62 30.64
C VAL A 16 -2.63 -13.01 29.62
N VAL A 17 -3.68 -12.19 29.48
CA VAL A 17 -4.65 -12.29 28.38
C VAL A 17 -4.24 -11.39 27.23
N LEU A 18 -4.07 -11.96 26.04
CA LEU A 18 -3.79 -11.23 24.82
C LEU A 18 -5.08 -11.05 24.02
N VAL A 19 -5.56 -9.81 23.96
CA VAL A 19 -6.73 -9.40 23.15
C VAL A 19 -6.23 -8.66 21.91
N SER A 20 -6.62 -9.13 20.72
CA SER A 20 -6.26 -8.53 19.44
C SER A 20 -7.49 -8.03 18.69
N ILE A 21 -7.44 -6.81 18.18
CA ILE A 21 -8.56 -6.14 17.50
C ILE A 21 -8.04 -5.39 16.27
N GLY A 22 -8.41 -5.85 15.07
CA GLY A 22 -8.09 -5.16 13.81
C GLY A 22 -9.16 -4.19 13.32
N GLY A 23 -8.76 -3.12 12.63
CA GLY A 23 -9.67 -2.11 12.06
C GLY A 23 -10.51 -2.57 10.87
N ALA A 24 -10.28 -3.82 10.42
CA ALA A 24 -10.81 -4.40 9.18
C ALA A 24 -10.48 -3.52 7.97
N ARG A 25 -11.34 -3.53 6.94
CA ARG A 25 -11.07 -3.03 5.57
C ARG A 25 -10.43 -1.63 5.44
N ASN A 26 -10.63 -0.71 6.39
CA ASN A 26 -10.04 0.64 6.35
C ASN A 26 -8.66 0.73 7.02
N ASP A 27 -8.23 -0.29 7.76
CA ASP A 27 -6.87 -0.41 8.25
C ASP A 27 -5.95 -0.80 7.09
N VAL A 28 -5.23 0.20 6.57
CA VAL A 28 -4.24 0.03 5.51
C VAL A 28 -2.80 -0.05 6.04
N GLN A 29 -2.60 -0.03 7.36
CA GLN A 29 -1.27 -0.12 7.99
C GLN A 29 -1.03 -1.50 8.60
N VAL A 30 -2.06 -2.14 9.15
CA VAL A 30 -1.97 -3.51 9.72
C VAL A 30 -3.04 -4.42 9.09
N PRO A 31 -2.62 -5.46 8.33
CA PRO A 31 -3.53 -6.45 7.77
C PRO A 31 -4.43 -7.12 8.82
N THR A 32 -5.69 -7.43 8.48
CA THR A 32 -6.56 -8.25 9.34
C THR A 32 -5.89 -9.59 9.69
N SER A 33 -5.10 -10.17 8.77
CA SER A 33 -4.31 -11.40 8.97
C SER A 33 -3.21 -11.29 10.01
N HIS A 34 -2.61 -10.12 10.23
CA HIS A 34 -1.65 -9.94 11.33
C HIS A 34 -2.36 -9.77 12.68
N THR A 35 -3.62 -9.32 12.68
CA THR A 35 -4.43 -9.21 13.91
C THR A 35 -5.07 -10.52 14.35
N ILE A 36 -5.41 -11.42 13.41
CA ILE A 36 -6.00 -12.73 13.72
C ILE A 36 -4.89 -13.77 13.85
N THR A 37 -4.24 -13.75 15.03
CA THR A 37 -3.16 -14.67 15.42
C THR A 37 -3.65 -15.75 16.38
N PRO A 38 -3.16 -17.01 16.29
CA PRO A 38 -3.47 -18.07 17.25
C PRO A 38 -2.86 -17.84 18.64
N LEU A 39 -2.01 -16.82 18.82
CA LEU A 39 -1.39 -16.48 20.11
C LEU A 39 -2.35 -15.72 21.06
N ALA A 40 -3.37 -15.08 20.50
CA ALA A 40 -4.34 -14.27 21.23
C ALA A 40 -5.49 -15.10 21.79
N ASP A 41 -5.85 -14.88 23.06
CA ASP A 41 -7.01 -15.52 23.70
C ASP A 41 -8.32 -15.04 23.06
N VAL A 42 -8.37 -13.78 22.63
CA VAL A 42 -9.52 -13.18 21.92
C VAL A 42 -9.00 -12.37 20.74
N ALA A 43 -9.34 -12.79 19.52
CA ALA A 43 -8.98 -12.07 18.28
C ALA A 43 -10.22 -11.76 17.43
N THR A 44 -10.46 -10.49 17.15
CA THR A 44 -11.66 -10.00 16.42
C THR A 44 -11.34 -8.78 15.53
N THR A 45 -12.33 -8.25 14.83
CA THR A 45 -12.27 -6.96 14.13
C THR A 45 -13.27 -5.96 14.71
N THR A 46 -13.08 -4.66 14.47
CA THR A 46 -14.04 -3.64 14.91
C THR A 46 -15.45 -3.91 14.39
N THR A 47 -15.59 -4.29 13.12
CA THR A 47 -16.89 -4.59 12.49
C THR A 47 -17.62 -5.78 13.11
N ASN A 48 -16.90 -6.68 13.77
CA ASN A 48 -17.46 -7.83 14.48
C ASN A 48 -17.81 -7.54 15.95
N VAL A 49 -17.21 -6.51 16.55
CA VAL A 49 -17.49 -6.13 17.95
C VAL A 49 -18.95 -5.65 18.08
N PRO A 50 -19.80 -6.29 18.91
CA PRO A 50 -21.23 -5.98 18.93
C PRO A 50 -21.52 -4.52 19.27
N SER A 51 -22.16 -3.79 18.35
CA SER A 51 -22.41 -2.33 18.43
C SER A 51 -21.21 -1.42 18.05
N CYS A 52 -20.19 -1.95 17.38
CA CYS A 52 -19.05 -1.21 16.81
C CYS A 52 -19.01 -1.33 15.27
N TRP A 53 -20.16 -1.12 14.61
CA TRP A 53 -20.44 -1.43 13.20
C TRP A 53 -19.72 -0.53 12.16
N MET A 54 -18.45 -0.20 12.37
CA MET A 54 -17.60 0.60 11.50
C MET A 54 -16.20 -0.01 11.38
N THR A 55 -15.64 0.00 10.17
CA THR A 55 -14.21 -0.16 9.94
C THR A 55 -13.46 1.09 10.41
N THR A 56 -12.23 0.96 10.87
CA THR A 56 -11.37 2.08 11.30
C THR A 56 -10.03 2.01 10.59
N ASP A 57 -9.41 3.15 10.31
CA ASP A 57 -7.97 3.17 10.04
C ASP A 57 -7.16 2.88 11.32
N HIS A 58 -5.87 2.59 11.14
CA HIS A 58 -5.00 2.18 12.23
C HIS A 58 -4.80 3.24 13.31
N GLN A 59 -4.81 4.52 12.94
CA GLN A 59 -4.46 5.62 13.84
C GLN A 59 -5.68 6.08 14.64
N ALA A 60 -6.88 5.98 14.06
CA ALA A 60 -8.15 6.29 14.72
C ALA A 60 -8.78 5.10 15.48
N ILE A 61 -8.27 3.86 15.38
CA ILE A 61 -8.89 2.69 16.02
C ILE A 61 -9.11 2.88 17.53
N VAL A 62 -8.11 3.41 18.23
CA VAL A 62 -8.19 3.71 19.68
C VAL A 62 -9.09 4.90 20.03
N TRP A 63 -9.43 5.74 19.04
CA TRP A 63 -10.34 6.89 19.16
C TRP A 63 -11.78 6.54 18.78
N CYS A 64 -12.03 5.34 18.23
CA CYS A 64 -13.37 4.89 17.85
C CYS A 64 -14.25 4.71 19.10
N ARG A 65 -15.09 5.73 19.39
CA ARG A 65 -15.99 5.76 20.55
C ARG A 65 -16.83 4.49 20.72
N GLN A 66 -17.22 3.82 19.64
CA GLN A 66 -17.98 2.56 19.70
C GLN A 66 -17.12 1.40 20.25
N LEU A 67 -15.87 1.30 19.80
CA LEU A 67 -14.90 0.31 20.29
C LEU A 67 -14.48 0.60 21.73
N VAL A 68 -14.14 1.85 22.04
CA VAL A 68 -13.76 2.30 23.39
C VAL A 68 -14.86 1.95 24.39
N LEU A 69 -16.14 2.19 24.05
CA LEU A 69 -17.27 1.82 24.91
C LEU A 69 -17.49 0.29 25.02
N ALA A 70 -16.96 -0.53 24.11
CA ALA A 70 -16.95 -1.99 24.27
C ALA A 70 -15.83 -2.45 25.23
N ILE A 71 -14.60 -1.95 25.00
CA ILE A 71 -13.40 -2.25 25.79
C ILE A 71 -13.57 -1.79 27.25
N VAL A 72 -14.01 -0.54 27.46
CA VAL A 72 -14.22 0.02 28.81
C VAL A 72 -15.20 -0.82 29.63
N ARG A 73 -16.24 -1.40 29.01
CA ARG A 73 -17.16 -2.28 29.73
C ARG A 73 -16.52 -3.63 30.09
N ALA A 74 -15.72 -4.20 29.20
CA ALA A 74 -14.96 -5.42 29.50
C ALA A 74 -13.99 -5.20 30.67
N LEU A 75 -13.26 -4.07 30.66
CA LEU A 75 -12.34 -3.70 31.75
C LEU A 75 -13.07 -3.51 33.09
N PHE A 76 -14.22 -2.81 33.11
CA PHE A 76 -15.01 -2.64 34.33
C PHE A 76 -15.63 -3.95 34.86
N ASP A 77 -16.02 -4.87 33.99
CA ASP A 77 -16.54 -6.18 34.40
C ASP A 77 -15.44 -7.19 34.77
N CYS A 78 -14.16 -6.89 34.50
CA CYS A 78 -13.02 -7.61 35.05
C CYS A 78 -12.67 -7.18 36.50
N VAL A 79 -13.30 -6.12 37.03
CA VAL A 79 -13.13 -5.68 38.43
C VAL A 79 -14.20 -6.33 39.29
N ASP A 80 -13.80 -7.04 40.34
CA ASP A 80 -14.75 -7.56 41.33
C ASP A 80 -15.33 -6.40 42.16
N PRO A 81 -16.67 -6.21 42.19
CA PRO A 81 -17.30 -5.12 42.92
C PRO A 81 -17.14 -5.21 44.45
N ASN A 82 -16.75 -6.37 45.00
CA ASN A 82 -16.59 -6.56 46.44
C ASN A 82 -15.17 -6.16 46.91
N THR A 83 -14.13 -6.61 46.21
CA THR A 83 -12.73 -6.29 46.54
C THR A 83 -12.19 -5.03 45.86
N LEU A 84 -12.90 -4.50 44.87
CA LEU A 84 -12.48 -3.37 44.01
C LEU A 84 -11.13 -3.60 43.30
N ARG A 85 -10.78 -4.87 43.06
CA ARG A 85 -9.55 -5.29 42.38
C ARG A 85 -9.87 -5.96 41.06
N LEU A 86 -8.93 -5.89 40.11
CA LEU A 86 -8.98 -6.70 38.90
C LEU A 86 -8.92 -8.19 39.29
N THR A 87 -9.74 -9.03 38.67
CA THR A 87 -9.64 -10.48 38.83
C THR A 87 -8.30 -10.99 38.30
N THR A 88 -7.72 -11.97 38.99
CA THR A 88 -6.50 -12.69 38.56
C THR A 88 -6.83 -13.92 37.70
N SER A 89 -8.11 -14.28 37.56
CA SER A 89 -8.51 -15.45 36.78
C SER A 89 -8.45 -15.15 35.28
N ARG A 90 -7.37 -15.59 34.62
CA ARG A 90 -7.20 -15.52 33.15
C ARG A 90 -8.46 -15.99 32.40
N LYS A 91 -9.08 -17.09 32.84
CA LYS A 91 -10.32 -17.58 32.23
C LYS A 91 -11.47 -16.56 32.33
N LEU A 92 -11.69 -15.96 33.50
CA LEU A 92 -12.77 -14.98 33.67
C LEU A 92 -12.53 -13.72 32.83
N ILE A 93 -11.27 -13.27 32.72
CA ILE A 93 -10.91 -12.14 31.83
C ILE A 93 -11.24 -12.51 30.38
N THR A 94 -10.81 -13.68 29.90
CA THR A 94 -11.12 -14.16 28.54
C THR A 94 -12.63 -14.25 28.30
N ASP A 95 -13.39 -14.86 29.22
CA ASP A 95 -14.86 -15.01 29.11
C ASP A 95 -15.56 -13.62 29.06
N VAL A 96 -15.10 -12.64 29.84
CA VAL A 96 -15.61 -11.25 29.83
C VAL A 96 -15.26 -10.54 28.52
N PHE A 97 -14.01 -10.61 28.05
CA PHE A 97 -13.61 -9.98 26.79
C PHE A 97 -14.30 -10.61 25.58
N GLU A 98 -14.37 -11.94 25.51
CA GLU A 98 -15.08 -12.66 24.45
C GLU A 98 -16.57 -12.28 24.41
N TYR A 99 -17.22 -12.16 25.58
CA TYR A 99 -18.57 -11.64 25.68
C TYR A 99 -18.68 -10.21 25.13
N HIS A 100 -17.87 -9.26 25.61
CA HIS A 100 -17.99 -7.86 25.20
C HIS A 100 -17.57 -7.59 23.74
N LEU A 101 -16.74 -8.45 23.14
CA LEU A 101 -16.17 -8.29 21.81
C LEU A 101 -16.75 -9.24 20.75
N SER A 102 -17.59 -10.21 21.12
CA SER A 102 -18.29 -11.07 20.15
C SER A 102 -19.71 -11.50 20.56
N LYS A 103 -19.94 -11.96 21.81
CA LYS A 103 -21.23 -12.60 22.20
C LYS A 103 -22.30 -11.64 22.78
N ARG A 104 -22.00 -10.35 23.01
CA ARG A 104 -22.92 -9.41 23.69
C ARG A 104 -24.15 -9.02 22.84
N ILE A 105 -25.30 -9.56 23.21
CA ILE A 105 -26.61 -9.23 22.61
C ILE A 105 -27.29 -8.06 23.34
N THR A 106 -27.75 -8.28 24.58
CA THR A 106 -28.46 -7.29 25.39
C THR A 106 -27.82 -7.13 26.78
N GLY A 107 -28.18 -6.06 27.48
CA GLY A 107 -27.53 -5.67 28.73
C GLY A 107 -26.19 -4.94 28.55
N LYS A 108 -25.63 -4.50 29.67
CA LYS A 108 -24.38 -3.71 29.74
C LYS A 108 -23.24 -4.41 30.51
N ARG A 109 -23.54 -5.52 31.20
CA ARG A 109 -22.60 -6.28 32.03
C ARG A 109 -22.56 -7.76 31.68
N TYR A 110 -21.42 -8.42 31.91
CA TYR A 110 -21.22 -9.87 31.91
C TYR A 110 -21.97 -10.55 33.07
N LYS A 111 -22.25 -11.84 32.91
CA LYS A 111 -22.66 -12.79 33.96
C LYS A 111 -22.15 -14.18 33.60
N SER A 112 -21.64 -14.93 34.57
CA SER A 112 -21.13 -16.29 34.38
C SER A 112 -22.16 -17.24 33.76
N SER A 113 -23.39 -17.27 34.30
CA SER A 113 -24.54 -17.93 33.68
C SER A 113 -25.27 -16.95 32.74
N PHE A 114 -24.69 -16.65 31.58
CA PHE A 114 -25.32 -15.71 30.63
C PHE A 114 -26.62 -16.26 30.00
N TYR A 115 -26.75 -17.59 29.91
CA TYR A 115 -27.99 -18.31 29.58
C TYR A 115 -28.27 -19.41 30.61
N SER A 116 -29.54 -19.56 30.99
CA SER A 116 -30.05 -20.82 31.56
C SER A 116 -30.22 -21.85 30.43
N PRO A 117 -29.90 -23.14 30.62
CA PRO A 117 -30.11 -24.16 29.57
C PRO A 117 -31.59 -24.37 29.23
N THR A 118 -32.49 -24.11 30.18
CA THR A 118 -33.94 -24.21 30.01
C THR A 118 -34.65 -22.88 30.28
N ILE A 119 -35.81 -22.70 29.66
CA ILE A 119 -36.73 -21.58 29.84
C ILE A 119 -38.08 -22.14 30.29
N GLU A 120 -38.64 -21.58 31.36
CA GLU A 120 -40.05 -21.78 31.75
C GLU A 120 -40.97 -20.88 30.93
N LEU A 121 -42.07 -21.44 30.43
CA LEU A 121 -42.99 -20.79 29.51
C LEU A 121 -44.38 -20.68 30.17
N ASN A 122 -44.96 -19.48 30.17
CA ASN A 122 -46.20 -19.23 30.89
C ASN A 122 -47.41 -19.79 30.11
N LYS A 123 -48.09 -20.78 30.70
CA LYS A 123 -49.37 -21.32 30.20
C LYS A 123 -50.45 -20.24 29.97
N GLU A 124 -50.45 -19.16 30.75
CA GLU A 124 -51.41 -18.04 30.61
C GLU A 124 -50.92 -16.95 29.64
N GLY A 125 -49.83 -17.19 28.90
CA GLY A 125 -49.46 -16.39 27.74
C GLY A 125 -50.43 -16.56 26.56
N ASP A 126 -50.26 -15.71 25.56
CA ASP A 126 -50.94 -15.79 24.27
C ASP A 126 -50.13 -16.66 23.30
N TRP A 127 -50.70 -17.75 22.79
CA TRP A 127 -49.99 -18.80 22.04
C TRP A 127 -50.48 -18.87 20.59
N ASN A 128 -49.63 -18.47 19.64
CA ASN A 128 -49.96 -18.35 18.21
C ASN A 128 -49.10 -19.28 17.35
N GLU A 129 -49.72 -20.26 16.68
CA GLU A 129 -49.02 -21.20 15.80
C GLU A 129 -48.86 -20.66 14.37
N ILE A 130 -47.61 -20.52 13.93
CA ILE A 130 -47.22 -19.92 12.64
C ILE A 130 -47.01 -21.02 11.60
N VAL A 131 -48.11 -21.55 11.07
CA VAL A 131 -48.13 -22.61 10.04
C VAL A 131 -47.45 -22.18 8.73
N LYS A 132 -47.35 -20.88 8.46
CA LYS A 132 -46.73 -20.32 7.24
C LYS A 132 -45.20 -20.27 7.39
N ARG A 133 -44.47 -21.01 6.54
CA ARG A 133 -42.99 -20.97 6.44
C ARG A 133 -42.38 -19.56 6.38
N GLN A 134 -43.10 -18.60 5.81
CA GLN A 134 -42.66 -17.21 5.72
C GLN A 134 -43.71 -16.29 6.34
N HIS A 135 -43.35 -15.62 7.43
CA HIS A 135 -44.24 -14.78 8.21
C HIS A 135 -43.52 -13.55 8.76
N THR A 136 -44.25 -12.44 8.91
CA THR A 136 -43.78 -11.24 9.58
C THR A 136 -44.86 -10.85 10.57
N HIS A 137 -44.59 -11.06 11.85
CA HIS A 137 -45.46 -10.65 12.94
C HIS A 137 -45.09 -9.22 13.34
N ILE A 138 -46.07 -8.32 13.41
CA ILE A 138 -45.88 -6.93 13.80
C ILE A 138 -46.91 -6.61 14.88
N ALA A 139 -46.43 -6.25 16.06
CA ALA A 139 -47.25 -5.80 17.19
C ALA A 139 -46.88 -4.35 17.50
N GLN A 140 -47.86 -3.45 17.61
CA GLN A 140 -47.61 -2.05 17.99
C GLN A 140 -47.39 -1.91 19.50
N THR A 141 -48.16 -2.67 20.28
CA THR A 141 -47.94 -2.97 21.70
C THR A 141 -48.24 -4.46 21.94
N THR A 142 -47.80 -5.01 23.06
CA THR A 142 -48.06 -6.39 23.46
C THR A 142 -48.45 -6.38 24.95
N PRO A 143 -49.74 -6.53 25.31
CA PRO A 143 -50.20 -6.32 26.68
C PRO A 143 -49.91 -7.49 27.64
N SER A 144 -49.59 -8.66 27.09
CA SER A 144 -49.27 -9.88 27.82
C SER A 144 -47.98 -10.52 27.26
N ARG A 145 -47.59 -11.71 27.74
CA ARG A 145 -46.53 -12.48 27.07
C ARG A 145 -47.12 -13.24 25.89
N THR A 146 -46.62 -12.98 24.69
CA THR A 146 -46.99 -13.72 23.47
C THR A 146 -45.87 -14.70 23.09
N TYR A 147 -46.26 -15.90 22.66
CA TYR A 147 -45.41 -16.97 22.20
C TYR A 147 -45.78 -17.34 20.76
N LEU A 148 -44.87 -17.09 19.82
CA LEU A 148 -45.02 -17.53 18.43
C LEU A 148 -44.43 -18.94 18.30
N MET A 149 -45.22 -19.91 17.86
CA MET A 149 -44.78 -21.29 17.67
C MET A 149 -44.49 -21.55 16.18
N ILE A 150 -43.34 -22.13 15.87
CA ILE A 150 -42.90 -22.44 14.51
C ILE A 150 -42.69 -23.95 14.43
N PRO A 151 -43.48 -24.71 13.64
CA PRO A 151 -43.39 -26.17 13.56
C PRO A 151 -42.14 -26.61 12.79
N LEU A 152 -41.45 -27.65 13.29
CA LEU A 152 -40.22 -28.17 12.69
C LEU A 152 -40.46 -29.08 11.47
N ASN A 153 -41.59 -29.81 11.44
CA ASN A 153 -41.98 -30.72 10.35
C ASN A 153 -40.81 -31.60 9.81
N PRO A 154 -40.15 -32.40 10.67
CA PRO A 154 -38.98 -33.19 10.29
C PRO A 154 -39.27 -34.13 9.11
N GLY A 155 -38.31 -34.23 8.19
CA GLY A 155 -38.43 -34.97 6.93
C GLY A 155 -39.10 -34.20 5.78
N HIS A 156 -39.68 -33.02 6.02
CA HIS A 156 -40.21 -32.19 4.93
C HIS A 156 -39.10 -31.39 4.24
N GLN A 157 -38.92 -31.61 2.93
CA GLN A 157 -37.91 -31.00 2.03
C GLN A 157 -37.77 -29.45 2.04
N LEU A 158 -38.62 -28.72 2.78
CA LEU A 158 -38.68 -27.25 2.85
C LEU A 158 -38.52 -26.71 4.27
N TYR A 159 -38.32 -27.58 5.26
CA TYR A 159 -38.17 -27.28 6.69
C TYR A 159 -36.82 -27.82 7.20
N HIS A 160 -35.71 -27.31 6.64
CA HIS A 160 -34.36 -27.73 7.05
C HIS A 160 -33.68 -26.64 7.86
N GLU A 161 -33.90 -25.37 7.50
CA GLU A 161 -33.25 -24.20 8.10
C GLU A 161 -34.29 -23.11 8.37
N ALA A 162 -34.12 -22.38 9.47
CA ALA A 162 -34.95 -21.22 9.83
C ALA A 162 -34.09 -20.02 10.20
N ALA A 163 -34.32 -18.90 9.51
CA ALA A 163 -33.85 -17.59 9.94
C ALA A 163 -34.98 -16.85 10.68
N ILE A 164 -34.68 -16.29 11.85
CA ILE A 164 -35.62 -15.49 12.65
C ILE A 164 -34.94 -14.16 13.01
N VAL A 165 -35.47 -13.05 12.50
CA VAL A 165 -34.99 -11.69 12.79
C VAL A 165 -36.01 -10.99 13.68
N ALA A 166 -35.55 -10.41 14.79
CA ALA A 166 -36.38 -9.64 15.72
C ALA A 166 -35.86 -8.21 15.91
N THR A 167 -36.79 -7.26 15.85
CA THR A 167 -36.56 -5.81 15.98
C THR A 167 -37.25 -5.30 17.24
N ASN A 168 -36.56 -4.45 18.00
CA ASN A 168 -37.01 -3.86 19.29
C ASN A 168 -37.26 -4.85 20.45
N LEU A 169 -37.01 -6.15 20.24
CA LEU A 169 -37.24 -7.18 21.25
C LEU A 169 -36.10 -7.26 22.29
N ASP A 170 -36.14 -6.43 23.34
CA ASP A 170 -35.19 -6.50 24.49
C ASP A 170 -35.51 -7.64 25.48
N ASN A 171 -35.57 -8.86 24.94
CA ASN A 171 -35.62 -10.11 25.70
C ASN A 171 -34.32 -10.91 25.50
N LYS A 172 -33.75 -11.40 26.62
CA LYS A 172 -32.56 -12.28 26.66
C LYS A 172 -32.86 -13.73 26.33
N HIS A 173 -34.04 -14.20 26.69
CA HIS A 173 -34.45 -15.60 26.61
C HIS A 173 -35.69 -15.63 25.72
N TRP A 174 -35.42 -15.48 24.42
CA TRP A 174 -36.40 -15.05 23.42
C TRP A 174 -36.63 -16.09 22.33
N VAL A 175 -35.73 -17.07 22.17
CA VAL A 175 -35.95 -18.28 21.37
C VAL A 175 -35.66 -19.51 22.21
N ALA A 176 -36.55 -20.50 22.12
CA ALA A 176 -36.40 -21.83 22.67
C ALA A 176 -36.84 -22.91 21.66
N ALA A 177 -36.39 -24.14 21.82
CA ALA A 177 -37.03 -25.32 21.21
C ALA A 177 -37.82 -26.09 22.28
N CYS A 178 -38.93 -26.71 21.90
CA CYS A 178 -39.72 -27.52 22.82
C CYS A 178 -40.53 -28.62 22.11
N ASN A 179 -41.09 -29.52 22.91
CA ASN A 179 -42.07 -30.50 22.45
C ASN A 179 -43.48 -30.12 22.97
N ALA A 180 -44.38 -29.74 22.05
CA ALA A 180 -45.70 -29.18 22.33
C ALA A 180 -46.76 -30.26 22.68
N ASN A 181 -46.48 -31.02 23.76
CA ASN A 181 -47.31 -32.14 24.21
C ASN A 181 -48.50 -31.72 25.10
N TYR A 182 -48.52 -30.49 25.61
CA TYR A 182 -49.57 -30.00 26.51
C TYR A 182 -50.65 -29.25 25.72
N VAL A 183 -51.91 -29.39 26.12
CA VAL A 183 -53.04 -28.67 25.52
C VAL A 183 -53.68 -27.76 26.57
N HIS A 184 -53.85 -26.48 26.24
CA HIS A 184 -54.46 -25.47 27.12
C HIS A 184 -55.39 -24.58 26.30
N LYS A 185 -56.63 -24.39 26.76
CA LYS A 185 -57.68 -23.58 26.08
C LYS A 185 -57.90 -23.96 24.59
N GLY A 186 -57.60 -25.21 24.21
CA GLY A 186 -57.71 -25.73 22.85
C GLY A 186 -56.41 -25.72 22.04
N ASN A 187 -55.43 -24.88 22.39
CA ASN A 187 -54.16 -24.79 21.67
C ASN A 187 -53.13 -25.76 22.27
N ARG A 188 -52.20 -26.26 21.43
CA ARG A 188 -50.98 -26.93 21.91
C ARG A 188 -50.02 -25.87 22.47
N ILE A 189 -49.38 -26.18 23.60
CA ILE A 189 -48.44 -25.28 24.28
C ILE A 189 -47.22 -26.06 24.81
N CYS A 190 -46.19 -25.32 25.21
CA CYS A 190 -45.04 -25.84 25.94
C CYS A 190 -44.96 -25.21 27.33
N LEU A 191 -44.64 -25.99 28.36
CA LEU A 191 -44.40 -25.47 29.72
C LEU A 191 -42.91 -25.16 29.95
N THR A 192 -42.03 -25.87 29.24
CA THR A 192 -40.58 -25.71 29.28
C THR A 192 -40.00 -25.81 27.87
N GLY A 193 -38.87 -25.17 27.63
CA GLY A 193 -38.10 -25.32 26.39
C GLY A 193 -36.59 -25.21 26.61
N GLU A 194 -35.81 -25.78 25.69
CA GLU A 194 -34.36 -25.66 25.61
C GLU A 194 -33.97 -24.27 25.06
N ASN A 195 -32.99 -23.60 25.67
CA ASN A 195 -32.69 -22.20 25.40
C ASN A 195 -31.72 -21.99 24.22
N LEU A 196 -32.27 -21.74 23.02
CA LEU A 196 -31.52 -21.45 21.80
C LEU A 196 -31.09 -19.97 21.67
N SER A 197 -31.30 -19.15 22.70
CA SER A 197 -30.96 -17.72 22.65
C SER A 197 -29.44 -17.45 22.67
N ASN A 198 -28.61 -18.48 22.91
CA ASN A 198 -27.16 -18.49 22.78
C ASN A 198 -26.66 -18.40 21.32
N TYR A 199 -27.40 -18.97 20.36
CA TYR A 199 -27.08 -18.89 18.93
C TYR A 199 -27.45 -17.53 18.29
N THR A 200 -28.10 -16.65 19.06
CA THR A 200 -28.54 -15.34 18.57
C THR A 200 -27.35 -14.41 18.34
N LYS A 201 -27.29 -13.78 17.16
CA LYS A 201 -26.31 -12.75 16.81
C LYS A 201 -26.98 -11.37 16.87
N LYS A 202 -26.27 -10.39 17.43
CA LYS A 202 -26.71 -8.99 17.40
C LYS A 202 -26.55 -8.41 15.99
N LEU A 203 -27.44 -7.52 15.59
CA LEU A 203 -27.35 -6.77 14.34
C LEU A 203 -27.27 -5.25 14.60
N LYS A 204 -27.22 -4.45 13.54
CA LYS A 204 -27.20 -2.98 13.64
C LYS A 204 -28.49 -2.47 14.30
N GLY A 205 -28.38 -1.52 15.23
CA GLY A 205 -29.51 -0.94 15.95
C GLY A 205 -30.10 -1.85 17.04
N LYS A 206 -31.43 -1.84 17.17
CA LYS A 206 -32.22 -2.71 18.07
C LYS A 206 -32.59 -4.07 17.45
N MET A 207 -31.85 -4.52 16.43
CA MET A 207 -32.08 -5.80 15.75
C MET A 207 -31.21 -6.94 16.28
N LYS A 208 -31.72 -8.16 16.20
CA LYS A 208 -31.00 -9.42 16.45
C LYS A 208 -31.53 -10.51 15.52
N THR A 209 -30.71 -11.51 15.22
CA THR A 209 -31.07 -12.65 14.36
C THR A 209 -30.65 -13.96 15.02
N VAL A 210 -31.36 -15.04 14.72
CA VAL A 210 -30.88 -16.41 14.94
C VAL A 210 -31.11 -17.23 13.67
N GLU A 211 -30.17 -18.12 13.39
CA GLU A 211 -30.18 -19.04 12.24
C GLU A 211 -30.10 -20.45 12.85
N LEU A 212 -31.10 -21.30 12.56
CA LEU A 212 -31.30 -22.59 13.22
C LEU A 212 -31.44 -23.73 12.21
N ASP A 213 -30.80 -24.85 12.48
CA ASP A 213 -30.95 -26.11 11.77
C ASP A 213 -32.15 -26.87 12.37
N LEU A 214 -33.24 -27.00 11.61
CA LEU A 214 -34.48 -27.66 12.02
C LEU A 214 -34.38 -29.19 11.97
N GLU A 215 -33.50 -29.72 11.13
CA GLU A 215 -33.29 -31.16 10.93
C GLU A 215 -32.64 -31.77 12.18
N SER A 216 -31.60 -31.11 12.70
CA SER A 216 -30.93 -31.47 13.96
C SER A 216 -31.84 -31.31 15.19
N LEU A 217 -32.60 -30.21 15.31
CA LEU A 217 -33.55 -30.01 16.41
C LEU A 217 -34.71 -31.02 16.36
N GLY A 218 -35.16 -31.40 15.17
CA GLY A 218 -36.15 -32.46 14.97
C GLY A 218 -35.63 -33.83 15.40
N ALA A 219 -34.36 -34.14 15.09
CA ALA A 219 -33.70 -35.37 15.51
C ALA A 219 -33.55 -35.49 17.04
N THR A 220 -33.46 -34.37 17.77
CA THR A 220 -33.49 -34.36 19.25
C THR A 220 -34.89 -34.48 19.87
N GLY A 221 -35.95 -34.61 19.06
CA GLY A 221 -37.32 -34.84 19.54
C GLY A 221 -38.12 -33.56 19.86
N HIS A 222 -37.64 -32.38 19.47
CA HIS A 222 -38.42 -31.15 19.52
C HIS A 222 -39.46 -31.10 18.38
N THR A 223 -40.60 -30.45 18.62
CA THR A 223 -41.64 -30.27 17.59
C THR A 223 -41.83 -28.82 17.16
N HIS A 224 -41.51 -27.85 18.04
CA HIS A 224 -41.69 -26.43 17.77
C HIS A 224 -40.50 -25.59 18.27
N ILE A 225 -40.16 -24.54 17.51
CA ILE A 225 -39.41 -23.39 18.02
C ILE A 225 -40.42 -22.38 18.57
N ILE A 226 -40.11 -21.83 19.75
CA ILE A 226 -40.91 -20.82 20.45
C ILE A 226 -40.16 -19.50 20.41
N VAL A 227 -40.79 -18.45 19.89
CA VAL A 227 -40.30 -17.06 20.01
C VAL A 227 -41.10 -16.33 21.08
N SER A 228 -40.43 -15.89 22.16
CA SER A 228 -41.07 -15.27 23.32
C SER A 228 -40.97 -13.75 23.31
N ILE A 229 -42.14 -13.12 23.19
CA ILE A 229 -42.35 -11.68 23.28
C ILE A 229 -42.76 -11.33 24.73
N PRO A 230 -42.02 -10.49 25.46
CA PRO A 230 -42.46 -9.95 26.73
C PRO A 230 -43.58 -8.91 26.50
N ALA A 231 -44.36 -8.61 27.54
CA ALA A 231 -45.27 -7.48 27.48
C ALA A 231 -44.46 -6.18 27.29
N THR A 232 -44.87 -5.32 26.35
CA THR A 232 -44.14 -4.09 25.98
C THR A 232 -45.02 -3.11 25.21
N ASP A 233 -44.75 -1.81 25.38
CA ASP A 233 -45.39 -0.72 24.66
C ASP A 233 -44.56 -0.24 23.44
N GLU A 234 -43.40 -0.85 23.17
CA GLU A 234 -42.65 -0.60 21.94
C GLU A 234 -43.17 -1.47 20.78
N ARG A 235 -43.23 -0.92 19.56
CA ARG A 235 -43.51 -1.70 18.35
C ARG A 235 -42.44 -2.78 18.17
N VAL A 236 -42.84 -4.05 18.28
CA VAL A 236 -42.01 -5.23 18.01
C VAL A 236 -42.33 -5.78 16.62
N GLU A 237 -41.29 -6.17 15.91
CA GLU A 237 -41.41 -6.87 14.62
C GLU A 237 -40.54 -8.13 14.63
N ILE A 238 -41.13 -9.26 14.24
CA ILE A 238 -40.46 -10.56 14.18
C ILE A 238 -40.76 -11.18 12.81
N ALA A 239 -39.71 -11.31 12.00
CA ALA A 239 -39.76 -11.98 10.72
C ALA A 239 -39.18 -13.39 10.84
N ILE A 240 -39.84 -14.34 10.17
CA ILE A 240 -39.56 -15.77 10.17
C ILE A 240 -39.47 -16.24 8.72
N ASP A 241 -38.37 -16.89 8.36
CA ASP A 241 -38.12 -17.46 7.02
C ASP A 241 -37.60 -18.90 7.15
N VAL A 242 -38.50 -19.87 6.95
CA VAL A 242 -38.21 -21.32 6.96
C VAL A 242 -38.02 -21.81 5.53
N HIS A 243 -36.86 -22.43 5.28
CA HIS A 243 -36.43 -22.82 3.94
C HIS A 243 -35.75 -24.19 3.88
N SER A 244 -35.61 -24.67 2.64
CA SER A 244 -34.70 -25.77 2.32
C SER A 244 -33.24 -25.29 2.33
N LYS A 245 -32.33 -26.22 2.58
CA LYS A 245 -30.87 -26.05 2.52
C LYS A 245 -30.36 -25.50 1.19
N THR A 246 -31.08 -25.74 0.09
CA THR A 246 -30.76 -25.21 -1.25
C THR A 246 -31.48 -23.90 -1.58
N GLY A 247 -32.58 -23.57 -0.90
CA GLY A 247 -33.48 -22.47 -1.25
C GLY A 247 -32.98 -21.06 -0.93
N ARG A 248 -31.82 -20.93 -0.27
CA ARG A 248 -31.19 -19.64 0.09
C ARG A 248 -29.72 -19.55 -0.27
N GLN A 249 -29.20 -20.45 -1.11
CA GLN A 249 -27.78 -20.43 -1.51
C GLN A 249 -27.57 -20.45 -3.03
N ARG A 250 -26.54 -19.74 -3.48
CA ARG A 250 -26.00 -19.80 -4.84
C ARG A 250 -24.49 -19.94 -4.77
N THR A 251 -23.92 -20.80 -5.61
CA THR A 251 -22.47 -20.84 -5.85
C THR A 251 -22.19 -20.24 -7.21
N ILE A 252 -21.15 -19.41 -7.31
CA ILE A 252 -20.58 -18.93 -8.55
C ILE A 252 -19.05 -18.95 -8.49
N ASP A 253 -18.44 -19.06 -9.67
CA ASP A 253 -17.02 -18.78 -9.87
C ASP A 253 -16.85 -17.28 -10.14
N VAL A 254 -15.84 -16.64 -9.56
CA VAL A 254 -15.63 -15.19 -9.77
C VAL A 254 -15.23 -14.90 -11.22
N PRO A 255 -15.70 -13.78 -11.81
CA PRO A 255 -15.32 -13.45 -13.19
C PRO A 255 -13.81 -13.20 -13.31
N ALA A 256 -13.17 -13.85 -14.29
CA ALA A 256 -11.74 -13.68 -14.59
C ALA A 256 -11.35 -12.21 -14.79
N PHE A 257 -10.11 -11.84 -14.43
CA PHE A 257 -9.63 -10.47 -14.23
C PHE A 257 -10.23 -9.41 -15.17
N PHE A 258 -9.99 -9.50 -16.48
CA PHE A 258 -10.48 -8.50 -17.45
C PHE A 258 -12.01 -8.43 -17.56
N ARG A 259 -12.70 -9.56 -17.38
CA ARG A 259 -14.18 -9.63 -17.36
C ARG A 259 -14.75 -9.10 -16.05
N SER A 260 -14.00 -9.14 -14.95
CA SER A 260 -14.47 -8.71 -13.62
C SER A 260 -14.99 -7.27 -13.60
N PHE A 261 -14.36 -6.35 -14.33
CA PHE A 261 -14.75 -4.94 -14.35
C PHE A 261 -16.14 -4.71 -14.97
N ILE A 262 -16.70 -5.69 -15.67
CA ILE A 262 -18.07 -5.71 -16.20
C ILE A 262 -19.01 -6.33 -15.15
N GLN A 263 -20.16 -5.70 -14.92
CA GLN A 263 -21.16 -6.18 -13.97
C GLN A 263 -21.76 -7.51 -14.41
N THR A 264 -21.60 -8.53 -13.58
CA THR A 264 -22.16 -9.87 -13.78
C THR A 264 -23.34 -10.10 -12.83
N LEU A 265 -24.46 -10.59 -13.35
CA LEU A 265 -25.66 -10.91 -12.57
C LEU A 265 -25.50 -12.29 -11.91
N ILE A 266 -25.65 -12.37 -10.59
CA ILE A 266 -25.60 -13.63 -9.82
C ILE A 266 -27.02 -14.16 -9.59
N VAL A 267 -27.90 -13.26 -9.13
CA VAL A 267 -29.31 -13.57 -8.82
C VAL A 267 -30.16 -12.44 -9.40
N ASP A 268 -31.11 -12.79 -10.28
CA ASP A 268 -32.00 -11.81 -10.88
C ASP A 268 -32.96 -11.17 -9.88
N THR A 269 -33.58 -12.02 -9.04
CA THR A 269 -34.57 -11.64 -8.04
C THR A 269 -34.48 -12.65 -6.89
N THR A 270 -34.18 -12.19 -5.68
CA THR A 270 -34.21 -13.04 -4.47
C THR A 270 -35.63 -13.52 -4.16
N PRO A 271 -35.81 -14.69 -3.53
CA PRO A 271 -37.12 -15.16 -3.09
C PRO A 271 -37.84 -14.11 -2.22
N GLN A 272 -39.16 -14.01 -2.37
CA GLN A 272 -39.99 -13.11 -1.56
C GLN A 272 -39.81 -13.43 -0.06
N LYS A 273 -39.78 -12.38 0.79
CA LYS A 273 -39.62 -12.49 2.25
C LYS A 273 -38.40 -13.28 2.73
N ALA A 274 -37.38 -13.48 1.88
CA ALA A 274 -36.13 -14.09 2.30
C ALA A 274 -35.42 -13.20 3.34
N LEU A 275 -34.97 -13.79 4.46
CA LEU A 275 -34.25 -13.06 5.51
C LEU A 275 -32.74 -13.14 5.39
N SER A 276 -32.23 -14.24 4.82
CA SER A 276 -30.83 -14.31 4.42
C SER A 276 -30.68 -14.90 3.01
N TYR A 277 -29.56 -14.63 2.35
CA TYR A 277 -29.20 -15.27 1.10
C TYR A 277 -27.67 -15.41 1.01
N ASN A 278 -27.19 -16.64 0.83
CA ASN A 278 -25.77 -16.97 0.79
C ASN A 278 -25.25 -17.07 -0.66
N VAL A 279 -24.12 -16.43 -0.92
CA VAL A 279 -23.39 -16.50 -2.20
C VAL A 279 -21.99 -17.02 -1.93
N THR A 280 -21.71 -18.25 -2.38
CA THR A 280 -20.37 -18.86 -2.33
C THR A 280 -19.58 -18.43 -3.55
N LEU A 281 -18.36 -17.93 -3.33
CA LEU A 281 -17.43 -17.40 -4.33
C LEU A 281 -16.23 -18.33 -4.49
N ARG A 282 -16.21 -19.10 -5.57
CA ARG A 282 -15.04 -19.90 -6.00
C ARG A 282 -14.06 -19.03 -6.77
N GLY A 283 -12.76 -19.26 -6.63
CA GLY A 283 -11.72 -18.41 -7.25
C GLY A 283 -11.50 -17.06 -6.56
N LEU A 284 -12.32 -16.69 -5.56
CA LEU A 284 -11.98 -15.60 -4.64
C LEU A 284 -10.97 -16.13 -3.61
N GLU A 285 -9.69 -16.03 -3.97
CA GLU A 285 -8.60 -16.75 -3.31
C GLU A 285 -7.35 -15.87 -3.12
N ASP A 286 -6.91 -15.12 -4.14
CA ASP A 286 -5.71 -14.29 -4.02
C ASP A 286 -5.92 -13.00 -3.21
N MET A 287 -4.91 -12.59 -2.44
CA MET A 287 -4.94 -11.35 -1.65
C MET A 287 -4.94 -10.06 -2.48
N TRP A 288 -4.63 -10.09 -3.78
CA TRP A 288 -4.76 -8.90 -4.64
C TRP A 288 -6.21 -8.64 -5.09
N GLN A 289 -7.10 -9.64 -5.00
CA GLN A 289 -8.48 -9.53 -5.49
C GLN A 289 -9.35 -8.63 -4.59
N SER A 290 -10.32 -7.95 -5.21
CA SER A 290 -11.31 -7.08 -4.56
C SER A 290 -12.59 -7.01 -5.41
N PHE A 291 -13.70 -7.55 -4.91
CA PHE A 291 -14.98 -7.60 -5.64
C PHE A 291 -16.07 -6.77 -4.94
N LYS A 292 -16.70 -5.86 -5.69
CA LYS A 292 -17.89 -5.12 -5.28
C LYS A 292 -19.15 -5.94 -5.58
N LEU A 293 -19.87 -6.28 -4.53
CA LEU A 293 -21.20 -6.91 -4.59
C LEU A 293 -22.25 -5.81 -4.45
N ILE A 294 -23.23 -5.79 -5.36
CA ILE A 294 -24.25 -4.74 -5.46
C ILE A 294 -25.63 -5.37 -5.31
N LEU A 295 -26.40 -4.91 -4.33
CA LEU A 295 -27.79 -5.28 -4.11
C LEU A 295 -28.67 -4.15 -4.64
N ARG A 296 -29.42 -4.38 -5.73
CA ARG A 296 -30.42 -3.42 -6.21
C ARG A 296 -31.80 -3.91 -5.79
N PRO A 297 -32.60 -3.14 -5.04
CA PRO A 297 -33.98 -3.52 -4.78
C PRO A 297 -34.75 -3.55 -6.11
N ARG A 298 -35.60 -4.56 -6.31
CA ARG A 298 -36.48 -4.72 -7.48
C ARG A 298 -37.78 -3.91 -7.35
N SER A 299 -38.18 -3.58 -6.12
CA SER A 299 -39.36 -2.80 -5.78
C SER A 299 -39.00 -1.46 -5.09
N ALA A 300 -39.92 -0.50 -5.11
CA ALA A 300 -39.80 0.77 -4.39
C ALA A 300 -39.97 0.54 -2.87
N CYS A 301 -38.92 0.07 -2.22
CA CYS A 301 -38.88 -0.20 -0.78
C CYS A 301 -38.45 1.02 0.05
N ALA A 302 -39.12 1.27 1.17
CA ALA A 302 -38.64 2.19 2.19
C ALA A 302 -37.35 1.64 2.84
N THR A 303 -36.30 2.45 2.90
CA THR A 303 -34.93 2.01 3.22
C THR A 303 -34.54 2.13 4.70
N GLU A 304 -35.50 2.13 5.63
CA GLU A 304 -35.25 2.24 7.07
C GLU A 304 -34.23 1.20 7.57
N ASN A 305 -34.44 -0.06 7.19
CA ASN A 305 -33.50 -1.15 7.40
C ASN A 305 -32.74 -1.44 6.10
N VAL A 306 -31.58 -0.80 5.96
CA VAL A 306 -30.57 -1.15 4.95
C VAL A 306 -30.11 -2.59 5.20
N PRO A 307 -29.99 -3.44 4.15
CA PRO A 307 -29.41 -4.78 4.28
C PRO A 307 -28.02 -4.78 4.92
N MET A 308 -27.54 -5.97 5.29
CA MET A 308 -26.16 -6.18 5.74
C MET A 308 -25.54 -7.35 4.96
N ALA A 309 -24.21 -7.48 4.99
CA ALA A 309 -23.51 -8.66 4.50
C ALA A 309 -22.48 -9.11 5.52
N LYS A 310 -22.37 -10.42 5.74
CA LYS A 310 -21.27 -11.07 6.47
C LYS A 310 -20.53 -12.00 5.50
N MET A 311 -19.20 -11.89 5.47
CA MET A 311 -18.32 -12.81 4.76
C MET A 311 -17.81 -13.88 5.73
N TYR A 312 -17.75 -15.13 5.31
CA TYR A 312 -17.24 -16.25 6.08
C TYR A 312 -16.03 -16.86 5.36
N LEU A 313 -14.94 -17.06 6.10
CA LEU A 313 -13.71 -17.68 5.63
C LEU A 313 -13.53 -19.03 6.37
N PRO A 314 -13.78 -20.19 5.73
CA PRO A 314 -13.77 -21.47 6.44
C PRO A 314 -12.43 -21.81 7.11
N TRP A 315 -11.30 -21.46 6.48
CA TRP A 315 -9.95 -21.69 7.02
C TRP A 315 -9.62 -20.80 8.23
N VAL A 316 -10.39 -19.74 8.47
CA VAL A 316 -10.27 -18.84 9.63
C VAL A 316 -11.33 -19.15 10.68
N GLN A 317 -12.37 -19.91 10.32
CA GLN A 317 -13.57 -20.21 11.13
C GLN A 317 -14.24 -18.95 11.71
N LYS A 318 -14.15 -17.81 10.99
CA LYS A 318 -14.69 -16.52 11.43
C LYS A 318 -15.54 -15.84 10.36
N GLU A 319 -16.60 -15.20 10.83
CA GLU A 319 -17.42 -14.26 10.07
C GLU A 319 -16.83 -12.85 10.14
N PHE A 320 -17.07 -12.03 9.12
CA PHE A 320 -16.62 -10.64 9.00
C PHE A 320 -17.77 -9.79 8.46
N TYR A 321 -18.27 -8.84 9.25
CA TYR A 321 -19.30 -7.92 8.76
C TYR A 321 -18.72 -6.90 7.77
N LEU A 322 -19.34 -6.81 6.59
CA LEU A 322 -18.94 -5.91 5.51
C LEU A 322 -19.69 -4.58 5.63
N GLN A 323 -18.96 -3.46 5.61
CA GLN A 323 -19.54 -2.12 5.61
C GLN A 323 -20.06 -1.74 4.21
N ASN A 324 -21.23 -1.07 4.15
CA ASN A 324 -21.74 -0.50 2.90
C ASN A 324 -20.77 0.58 2.38
N SER A 325 -20.38 0.48 1.11
CA SER A 325 -19.28 1.22 0.49
C SER A 325 -19.75 2.17 -0.64
N GLY A 326 -21.02 2.59 -0.63
CA GLY A 326 -21.56 3.53 -1.61
C GLY A 326 -22.97 4.06 -1.27
N PRO A 327 -23.52 4.99 -2.09
CA PRO A 327 -24.84 5.57 -1.88
C PRO A 327 -25.99 4.58 -2.12
N GLY A 328 -25.77 3.56 -2.95
CA GLY A 328 -26.61 2.37 -3.04
C GLY A 328 -26.00 1.20 -2.26
N VAL A 329 -26.83 0.20 -1.92
CA VAL A 329 -26.45 -0.96 -1.12
C VAL A 329 -25.37 -1.77 -1.86
N SER A 330 -24.11 -1.61 -1.44
CA SER A 330 -22.98 -2.32 -2.04
C SER A 330 -21.85 -2.59 -1.06
N TYR A 331 -21.36 -3.82 -1.05
CA TYR A 331 -20.31 -4.31 -0.17
C TYR A 331 -19.08 -4.61 -1.00
N ILE A 332 -17.90 -4.62 -0.39
CA ILE A 332 -16.67 -5.05 -1.05
C ILE A 332 -16.11 -6.24 -0.29
N ALA A 333 -15.88 -7.33 -1.03
CA ALA A 333 -15.34 -8.60 -0.59
C ALA A 333 -13.85 -8.65 -0.93
N GLU A 334 -13.04 -8.80 0.10
CA GLU A 334 -11.57 -8.77 0.06
C GLU A 334 -11.08 -9.81 1.08
N ILE A 335 -10.15 -10.68 0.67
CA ILE A 335 -9.53 -11.70 1.55
C ILE A 335 -8.17 -11.18 2.01
N ASP A 336 -8.05 -10.87 3.31
CA ASP A 336 -6.78 -10.47 3.95
C ASP A 336 -5.95 -11.65 4.47
N ILE A 337 -6.56 -12.83 4.63
CA ILE A 337 -5.92 -14.04 5.21
C ILE A 337 -5.79 -15.09 4.10
N PRO A 338 -4.56 -15.47 3.69
CA PRO A 338 -4.34 -16.42 2.61
C PRO A 338 -4.94 -17.78 2.93
N ARG A 339 -5.29 -18.51 1.87
CA ARG A 339 -5.89 -19.85 1.91
C ARG A 339 -4.80 -20.90 2.12
N LEU A 340 -5.05 -21.87 3.01
CA LEU A 340 -4.13 -23.00 3.24
C LEU A 340 -4.63 -24.32 2.60
N ASP A 341 -5.93 -24.47 2.36
CA ASP A 341 -6.55 -25.72 1.88
C ASP A 341 -7.36 -25.54 0.56
N ASP A 342 -7.02 -26.31 -0.47
CA ASP A 342 -7.58 -26.23 -1.83
C ASP A 342 -9.09 -26.54 -1.96
N ASN A 343 -9.75 -27.00 -0.90
CA ASN A 343 -11.17 -27.38 -0.93
C ASN A 343 -12.14 -26.33 -0.34
N SER A 344 -11.68 -25.34 0.41
CA SER A 344 -12.58 -24.35 1.04
C SER A 344 -12.78 -23.07 0.22
N SER A 345 -13.99 -22.82 -0.31
CA SER A 345 -14.35 -21.53 -0.92
C SER A 345 -14.87 -20.52 0.11
N SER A 346 -14.71 -19.22 -0.14
CA SER A 346 -15.32 -18.17 0.70
C SER A 346 -16.81 -18.01 0.40
N SER A 347 -17.60 -17.59 1.40
CA SER A 347 -19.05 -17.39 1.22
C SER A 347 -19.56 -16.10 1.87
N ILE A 348 -20.52 -15.44 1.24
CA ILE A 348 -21.07 -14.15 1.70
C ILE A 348 -22.57 -14.26 1.86
N GLN A 349 -23.02 -14.13 3.09
CA GLN A 349 -24.43 -14.18 3.45
C GLN A 349 -24.96 -12.77 3.65
N PHE A 350 -25.86 -12.38 2.76
CA PHE A 350 -26.63 -11.15 2.86
C PHE A 350 -27.76 -11.34 3.87
N ILE A 351 -27.98 -10.35 4.73
CA ILE A 351 -29.14 -10.26 5.61
C ILE A 351 -30.07 -9.23 4.97
N LEU A 352 -31.25 -9.67 4.54
CA LEU A 352 -32.15 -8.95 3.65
C LEU A 352 -33.34 -8.38 4.42
N ASN A 353 -33.94 -7.31 3.90
CA ASN A 353 -35.20 -6.78 4.40
C ASN A 353 -36.37 -7.62 3.83
N PRO A 354 -37.22 -8.26 4.66
CA PRO A 354 -38.29 -9.16 4.19
C PRO A 354 -39.40 -8.44 3.42
N ALA A 355 -39.51 -7.11 3.49
CA ALA A 355 -40.43 -6.33 2.67
C ALA A 355 -40.00 -6.23 1.19
N CYS A 356 -38.77 -6.65 0.85
CA CYS A 356 -38.11 -6.33 -0.41
C CYS A 356 -37.58 -7.59 -1.12
N THR A 357 -37.45 -7.50 -2.45
CA THR A 357 -36.65 -8.44 -3.25
C THR A 357 -35.50 -7.70 -3.91
N TYR A 358 -34.38 -8.37 -4.11
CA TYR A 358 -33.14 -7.77 -4.60
C TYR A 358 -32.62 -8.53 -5.83
N SER A 359 -31.97 -7.82 -6.76
CA SER A 359 -31.01 -8.42 -7.68
C SER A 359 -29.61 -8.32 -7.06
N ILE A 360 -28.82 -9.38 -7.20
CA ILE A 360 -27.44 -9.47 -6.68
C ILE A 360 -26.50 -9.51 -7.87
N LEU A 361 -25.60 -8.52 -7.95
CA LEU A 361 -24.59 -8.40 -8.99
C LEU A 361 -23.18 -8.37 -8.38
N ILE A 362 -22.18 -8.80 -9.15
CA ILE A 362 -20.76 -8.73 -8.80
C ILE A 362 -19.99 -7.94 -9.88
N GLN A 363 -19.00 -7.16 -9.43
CA GLN A 363 -18.10 -6.38 -10.28
C GLN A 363 -16.74 -6.26 -9.60
N GLY A 364 -15.64 -6.49 -10.31
CA GLY A 364 -14.28 -6.24 -9.85
C GLY A 364 -14.10 -4.77 -9.50
N SER A 365 -13.60 -4.48 -8.30
CA SER A 365 -13.42 -3.12 -7.81
C SER A 365 -12.05 -2.61 -8.27
N PHE A 366 -11.98 -1.85 -9.36
CA PHE A 366 -10.70 -1.33 -9.89
C PHE A 366 -9.87 -0.58 -8.83
N VAL A 367 -10.52 0.36 -8.11
CA VAL A 367 -9.89 1.10 -7.00
C VAL A 367 -9.52 0.16 -5.83
N GLY A 368 -10.33 -0.87 -5.59
CA GLY A 368 -10.03 -1.91 -4.61
C GLY A 368 -8.76 -2.68 -4.96
N VAL A 369 -8.73 -3.32 -6.14
CA VAL A 369 -7.57 -4.07 -6.64
C VAL A 369 -6.31 -3.20 -6.68
N PHE A 370 -6.39 -1.98 -7.23
CA PHE A 370 -5.23 -1.08 -7.26
C PHE A 370 -4.71 -0.76 -5.84
N ARG A 371 -5.59 -0.48 -4.88
CA ARG A 371 -5.22 -0.30 -3.48
C ARG A 371 -4.52 -1.54 -2.92
N ARG A 372 -5.03 -2.75 -3.19
CA ARG A 372 -4.42 -4.01 -2.70
C ARG A 372 -3.06 -4.29 -3.35
N LEU A 373 -2.90 -4.01 -4.64
CA LEU A 373 -1.62 -4.11 -5.35
C LEU A 373 -0.57 -3.15 -4.77
N VAL A 374 -0.92 -1.89 -4.53
CA VAL A 374 -0.01 -0.90 -3.92
C VAL A 374 0.31 -1.26 -2.47
N TRP A 375 -0.63 -1.84 -1.74
CA TRP A 375 -0.47 -2.23 -0.33
C TRP A 375 0.38 -3.51 -0.15
N LEU A 376 0.17 -4.55 -0.97
CA LEU A 376 1.01 -5.76 -0.97
C LEU A 376 2.41 -5.51 -1.54
N TYR A 377 2.50 -4.82 -2.67
CA TYR A 377 3.71 -4.82 -3.52
C TYR A 377 4.39 -3.45 -3.62
N GLY A 378 3.84 -2.40 -3.01
CA GLY A 378 4.40 -1.04 -3.04
C GLY A 378 5.77 -0.92 -2.36
N SER A 379 6.06 -1.80 -1.40
CA SER A 379 7.37 -2.00 -0.78
C SER A 379 8.48 -2.27 -1.80
N GLN A 380 8.17 -2.94 -2.91
CA GLN A 380 9.14 -3.35 -3.92
C GLN A 380 9.52 -2.20 -4.87
N ILE A 381 8.69 -1.15 -4.98
CA ILE A 381 8.85 -0.07 -5.95
C ILE A 381 10.25 0.59 -5.92
N PRO A 382 10.83 0.94 -4.76
CA PRO A 382 12.18 1.51 -4.71
C PRO A 382 13.26 0.57 -5.25
N SER A 383 13.08 -0.74 -5.07
CA SER A 383 14.01 -1.79 -5.49
C SER A 383 13.98 -2.00 -7.01
N TYR A 384 12.81 -1.89 -7.65
CA TYR A 384 12.71 -1.82 -9.11
C TYR A 384 13.28 -0.51 -9.67
N CYS A 385 13.04 0.64 -9.03
CA CYS A 385 13.68 1.91 -9.43
C CYS A 385 15.22 1.83 -9.32
N ALA A 386 15.76 1.25 -8.24
CA ALA A 386 17.19 1.00 -8.09
C ALA A 386 17.73 0.06 -9.18
N ALA A 387 17.02 -1.03 -9.48
CA ALA A 387 17.37 -1.92 -10.58
C ALA A 387 17.39 -1.19 -11.92
N HIS A 388 16.37 -0.39 -12.27
CA HIS A 388 16.36 0.39 -13.51
C HIS A 388 17.58 1.32 -13.65
N LEU A 389 18.02 1.97 -12.57
CA LEU A 389 19.23 2.79 -12.58
C LEU A 389 20.51 1.97 -12.75
N LEU A 390 20.64 0.83 -12.06
CA LEU A 390 21.78 -0.09 -12.21
C LEU A 390 21.86 -0.67 -13.62
N LEU A 391 20.72 -0.98 -14.23
CA LEU A 391 20.61 -1.49 -15.60
C LEU A 391 20.94 -0.41 -16.64
N THR A 392 20.48 0.83 -16.42
CA THR A 392 20.88 2.00 -17.22
C THR A 392 22.39 2.20 -17.17
N LEU A 393 23.00 2.12 -15.97
CA LEU A 393 24.45 2.19 -15.82
C LEU A 393 25.16 1.02 -16.54
N ALA A 394 24.69 -0.21 -16.38
CA ALA A 394 25.25 -1.38 -17.08
C ALA A 394 25.16 -1.24 -18.61
N LYS A 395 24.06 -0.69 -19.14
CA LYS A 395 23.87 -0.40 -20.56
C LYS A 395 24.81 0.70 -21.05
N GLN A 396 24.92 1.82 -20.31
CA GLN A 396 25.86 2.89 -20.62
C GLN A 396 27.31 2.39 -20.65
N LEU A 397 27.74 1.63 -19.64
CA LEU A 397 29.09 1.04 -19.58
C LEU A 397 29.36 0.09 -20.75
N ARG A 398 28.36 -0.67 -21.21
CA ARG A 398 28.50 -1.54 -22.38
C ARG A 398 28.70 -0.76 -23.68
N THR A 399 27.99 0.36 -23.86
CA THR A 399 28.17 1.25 -25.03
C THR A 399 29.50 2.00 -24.97
N ILE A 400 29.92 2.52 -23.80
CA ILE A 400 31.26 3.13 -23.65
C ILE A 400 32.36 2.13 -24.08
N GLY A 401 32.22 0.85 -23.71
CA GLY A 401 33.17 -0.22 -24.05
C GLY A 401 33.03 -0.82 -25.45
N ILE A 402 32.24 -0.25 -26.35
CA ILE A 402 32.09 -0.69 -27.76
C ILE A 402 32.21 0.52 -28.68
N ASP A 403 31.42 1.56 -28.41
CA ASP A 403 31.19 2.73 -29.26
C ASP A 403 31.95 3.98 -28.76
N GLY A 404 32.67 3.89 -27.64
CA GLY A 404 33.53 4.95 -27.10
C GLY A 404 32.81 6.11 -26.38
N TYR A 405 31.52 6.33 -26.61
CA TYR A 405 30.73 7.41 -25.99
C TYR A 405 29.74 6.90 -24.93
N CYS A 406 29.19 7.81 -24.10
CA CYS A 406 28.16 7.47 -23.13
C CYS A 406 26.77 7.87 -23.65
N PRO A 407 25.85 6.91 -23.91
CA PRO A 407 24.52 7.22 -24.39
C PRO A 407 23.67 7.91 -23.32
N SER A 408 22.64 8.62 -23.74
CA SER A 408 21.78 9.39 -22.83
C SER A 408 21.06 8.49 -21.83
N PHE A 409 20.81 9.03 -20.64
CA PHE A 409 20.09 8.35 -19.55
C PHE A 409 18.74 7.80 -20.03
N PHE A 410 17.95 8.64 -20.72
CA PHE A 410 16.63 8.27 -21.22
C PHE A 410 16.69 7.24 -22.35
N SER A 411 17.61 7.40 -23.32
CA SER A 411 17.79 6.40 -24.39
C SER A 411 18.15 5.03 -23.81
N SER A 412 19.11 5.00 -22.87
CA SER A 412 19.52 3.79 -22.17
C SER A 412 18.37 3.14 -21.41
N MET A 413 17.62 3.93 -20.61
CA MET A 413 16.50 3.46 -19.81
C MET A 413 15.31 2.97 -20.65
N LEU A 414 15.02 3.61 -21.80
CA LEU A 414 13.96 3.19 -22.71
C LEU A 414 14.26 1.87 -23.43
N THR A 415 15.53 1.45 -23.52
CA THR A 415 15.91 0.13 -24.09
C THR A 415 15.87 -1.02 -23.08
N LEU A 416 15.44 -0.78 -21.83
CA LEU A 416 15.35 -1.82 -20.81
C LEU A 416 14.14 -2.74 -21.04
N SER A 417 14.35 -4.05 -20.90
CA SER A 417 13.32 -5.08 -21.09
C SER A 417 13.25 -6.02 -19.88
N PRO A 418 12.05 -6.34 -19.37
CA PRO A 418 11.90 -7.29 -18.25
C PRO A 418 12.39 -8.69 -18.61
N LEU A 419 12.40 -9.06 -19.90
CA LEU A 419 12.85 -10.37 -20.39
C LEU A 419 14.34 -10.63 -20.14
N ALA A 420 15.15 -9.59 -19.94
CA ALA A 420 16.57 -9.76 -19.61
C ALA A 420 16.79 -10.24 -18.16
N ILE A 421 15.80 -10.08 -17.28
CA ILE A 421 15.99 -10.08 -15.82
C ILE A 421 14.98 -10.97 -15.09
N VAL A 422 13.68 -10.84 -15.40
CA VAL A 422 12.62 -11.61 -14.73
C VAL A 422 12.81 -13.13 -14.88
N PRO A 423 13.21 -13.68 -16.05
CA PRO A 423 13.53 -15.10 -16.16
C PRO A 423 14.73 -15.50 -15.29
N PHE A 424 15.79 -14.68 -15.27
CA PHE A 424 16.99 -14.94 -14.46
C PHE A 424 16.65 -14.96 -12.96
N ILE A 425 15.82 -14.04 -12.49
CA ILE A 425 15.35 -13.97 -11.10
C ILE A 425 14.50 -15.18 -10.75
N LYS A 426 13.48 -15.52 -11.55
CA LYS A 426 12.61 -16.70 -11.30
C LYS A 426 13.43 -17.99 -11.27
N ILE A 427 14.39 -18.18 -12.19
CA ILE A 427 15.28 -19.35 -12.22
C ILE A 427 16.22 -19.35 -11.01
N SER A 428 16.81 -18.21 -10.65
CA SER A 428 17.72 -18.09 -9.50
C SER A 428 17.01 -18.45 -8.19
N SER A 429 15.77 -17.99 -7.99
CA SER A 429 15.00 -18.31 -6.79
C SER A 429 14.67 -19.81 -6.68
N ILE A 430 14.32 -20.46 -7.80
CA ILE A 430 14.13 -21.92 -7.85
C ILE A 430 15.43 -22.66 -7.48
N ILE A 431 16.60 -22.17 -7.91
CA ILE A 431 17.90 -22.74 -7.54
C ILE A 431 18.21 -22.51 -6.06
N LEU A 432 18.04 -21.29 -5.54
CA LEU A 432 18.30 -20.93 -4.14
C LEU A 432 17.44 -21.73 -3.16
N LYS A 433 16.18 -22.02 -3.52
CA LYS A 433 15.28 -22.89 -2.77
C LYS A 433 15.85 -24.31 -2.56
N ASN A 434 16.62 -24.84 -3.52
CA ASN A 434 17.25 -26.15 -3.40
C ASN A 434 18.50 -26.16 -2.50
N PHE A 435 19.01 -24.97 -2.13
CA PHE A 435 20.15 -24.79 -1.22
C PHE A 435 19.73 -24.26 0.16
N ASP A 436 18.43 -24.25 0.48
CA ASP A 436 17.83 -23.71 1.71
C ASP A 436 18.16 -22.21 1.96
N VAL A 437 18.40 -21.45 0.87
CA VAL A 437 18.66 -20.01 0.95
C VAL A 437 17.35 -19.25 0.73
N SER A 438 16.80 -18.67 1.80
CA SER A 438 15.57 -17.87 1.73
C SER A 438 15.80 -16.50 1.08
N ASP A 439 15.47 -16.38 -0.21
CA ASP A 439 15.32 -15.10 -0.90
C ASP A 439 13.94 -14.46 -0.65
N ASP A 440 13.76 -13.20 -1.06
CA ASP A 440 12.54 -12.43 -0.77
C ASP A 440 11.31 -12.97 -1.54
N ILE A 441 11.50 -13.64 -2.68
CA ILE A 441 10.44 -14.23 -3.51
C ILE A 441 9.95 -15.54 -2.90
N ILE A 442 10.85 -16.35 -2.32
CA ILE A 442 10.48 -17.51 -1.50
C ILE A 442 9.63 -17.07 -0.30
N ILE A 443 9.98 -15.94 0.33
CA ILE A 443 9.20 -15.40 1.45
C ILE A 443 7.81 -14.93 1.00
N MET A 444 7.70 -14.17 -0.10
CA MET A 444 6.40 -13.82 -0.70
C MET A 444 5.55 -15.06 -1.01
N ASN A 445 6.14 -16.07 -1.64
CA ASN A 445 5.48 -17.32 -2.00
C ASN A 445 4.91 -18.02 -0.75
N ASN A 446 5.69 -18.08 0.33
CA ASN A 446 5.28 -18.71 1.59
C ASN A 446 4.18 -17.91 2.32
N ASN A 447 4.07 -16.61 2.08
CA ASN A 447 2.99 -15.76 2.59
C ASN A 447 1.69 -15.84 1.76
N GLY A 448 1.67 -16.55 0.62
CA GLY A 448 0.55 -16.52 -0.33
C GLY A 448 0.45 -15.22 -1.14
N GLU A 449 1.56 -14.49 -1.27
CA GLU A 449 1.67 -13.23 -2.03
C GLU A 449 2.12 -13.49 -3.49
N GLU A 450 2.07 -14.73 -4.00
CA GLU A 450 2.43 -14.97 -5.40
C GLU A 450 1.37 -14.43 -6.37
N LEU A 451 1.84 -13.60 -7.30
CA LEU A 451 1.18 -13.33 -8.57
C LEU A 451 2.22 -13.52 -9.67
N ALA A 452 2.09 -14.58 -10.48
CA ALA A 452 3.16 -15.02 -11.39
C ALA A 452 3.66 -13.96 -12.39
N ILE A 453 2.79 -13.03 -12.79
CA ILE A 453 3.10 -11.93 -13.74
C ILE A 453 3.63 -10.67 -13.02
N LEU A 454 3.58 -10.62 -11.69
CA LEU A 454 3.91 -9.45 -10.87
C LEU A 454 5.28 -8.82 -11.20
N PRO A 455 6.39 -9.57 -11.36
CA PRO A 455 7.69 -8.93 -11.63
C PRO A 455 7.71 -8.18 -12.97
N ILE A 456 6.93 -8.63 -13.95
CA ILE A 456 6.78 -7.97 -15.25
C ILE A 456 5.92 -6.71 -15.09
N LEU A 457 4.83 -6.79 -14.33
CA LEU A 457 3.94 -5.66 -14.05
C LEU A 457 4.64 -4.57 -13.23
N LEU A 458 5.45 -4.93 -12.23
CA LEU A 458 6.23 -3.98 -11.42
C LEU A 458 7.35 -3.34 -12.24
N PHE A 459 8.10 -4.10 -13.04
CA PHE A 459 9.12 -3.56 -13.93
C PHE A 459 8.51 -2.54 -14.91
N LEU A 460 7.48 -2.93 -15.66
CA LEU A 460 6.82 -2.05 -16.64
C LEU A 460 6.07 -0.88 -15.97
N GLY A 461 5.52 -1.06 -14.77
CA GLY A 461 4.80 -0.01 -14.03
C GLY A 461 5.70 1.01 -13.34
N THR A 462 6.90 0.62 -12.91
CA THR A 462 7.87 1.52 -12.25
C THR A 462 8.90 2.12 -13.21
N LEU A 463 9.01 1.62 -14.45
CA LEU A 463 9.84 2.23 -15.49
C LEU A 463 9.39 3.68 -15.84
N PRO A 464 8.09 3.99 -16.03
CA PRO A 464 7.61 5.37 -16.16
C PRO A 464 7.95 6.26 -14.95
N LEU A 465 7.92 5.72 -13.72
CA LEU A 465 8.30 6.45 -12.51
C LEU A 465 9.82 6.74 -12.47
N SER A 466 10.62 5.79 -12.96
CA SER A 466 12.08 5.93 -13.10
C SER A 466 12.45 6.97 -14.16
N LEU A 467 11.70 7.01 -15.28
CA LEU A 467 11.83 8.02 -16.33
C LEU A 467 11.36 9.41 -15.84
N ALA A 468 10.24 9.48 -15.12
CA ALA A 468 9.70 10.74 -14.59
C ALA A 468 10.60 11.38 -13.53
N THR A 469 11.20 10.58 -12.64
CA THR A 469 12.22 11.07 -11.69
C THR A 469 13.51 11.50 -12.39
N GLY A 470 13.91 10.80 -13.47
CA GLY A 470 14.98 11.25 -14.36
C GLY A 470 14.66 12.60 -15.04
N ALA A 471 13.44 12.80 -15.52
CA ALA A 471 13.00 14.04 -16.15
C ALA A 471 12.92 15.21 -15.15
N ALA A 472 12.38 14.98 -13.96
CA ALA A 472 12.30 15.98 -12.90
C ALA A 472 13.69 16.43 -12.42
N THR A 473 14.64 15.51 -12.30
CA THR A 473 16.02 15.86 -11.91
C THR A 473 16.80 16.54 -13.03
N TRP A 474 16.57 16.16 -14.30
CA TRP A 474 17.08 16.94 -15.46
C TRP A 474 16.51 18.37 -15.48
N GLY A 475 15.19 18.51 -15.26
CA GLY A 475 14.54 19.81 -15.13
C GLY A 475 15.12 20.65 -13.98
N LEU A 476 15.47 20.03 -12.85
CA LEU A 476 16.12 20.71 -11.73
C LEU A 476 17.53 21.21 -12.09
N VAL A 477 18.32 20.44 -12.85
CA VAL A 477 19.63 20.89 -13.37
C VAL A 477 19.45 22.08 -14.32
N LEU A 478 18.49 22.01 -15.25
CA LEU A 478 18.19 23.10 -16.19
C LEU A 478 17.75 24.40 -15.49
N LEU A 479 16.82 24.31 -14.52
CA LEU A 479 16.29 25.46 -13.78
C LEU A 479 17.29 26.05 -12.77
N SER A 480 18.39 25.34 -12.47
CA SER A 480 19.37 25.78 -11.49
C SER A 480 20.24 26.96 -11.92
N GLY A 481 20.25 27.33 -13.22
CA GLY A 481 21.15 28.35 -13.77
C GLY A 481 21.15 29.73 -13.08
N ASN A 482 20.03 30.14 -12.47
CA ASN A 482 19.95 31.36 -11.66
C ASN A 482 19.68 31.07 -10.16
N ALA A 483 19.15 29.88 -9.87
CA ALA A 483 18.73 29.49 -8.52
C ALA A 483 19.86 28.91 -7.67
N ALA A 484 20.78 28.11 -8.24
CA ALA A 484 21.82 27.43 -7.48
C ALA A 484 22.85 28.42 -6.89
N HIS A 485 23.29 29.40 -7.68
CA HIS A 485 24.16 30.49 -7.20
C HIS A 485 23.51 31.22 -6.01
N THR A 486 22.27 31.67 -6.19
CA THR A 486 21.48 32.38 -5.16
C THR A 486 21.22 31.53 -3.90
N PHE A 487 20.98 30.22 -4.05
CA PHE A 487 20.71 29.29 -2.95
C PHE A 487 21.98 28.98 -2.16
N VAL A 488 23.09 28.67 -2.84
CA VAL A 488 24.38 28.35 -2.20
C VAL A 488 24.90 29.56 -1.44
N LEU A 489 24.85 30.77 -2.02
CA LEU A 489 25.22 32.01 -1.32
C LEU A 489 24.35 32.24 -0.07
N LYS A 490 23.03 32.12 -0.17
CA LYS A 490 22.13 32.31 0.99
C LYS A 490 22.35 31.27 2.10
N VAL A 491 22.50 30.00 1.76
CA VAL A 491 22.59 28.92 2.77
C VAL A 491 23.98 28.86 3.42
N LEU A 492 25.07 28.92 2.64
CA LEU A 492 26.42 28.93 3.21
C LEU A 492 26.72 30.27 3.90
N GLY A 493 26.37 31.40 3.28
CA GLY A 493 26.64 32.73 3.84
C GLY A 493 25.94 32.95 5.19
N HIS A 494 24.68 32.54 5.33
CA HIS A 494 23.94 32.64 6.59
C HIS A 494 24.43 31.63 7.65
N SER A 495 24.93 30.45 7.25
CA SER A 495 25.44 29.44 8.19
C SER A 495 26.86 29.70 8.67
N LEU A 496 27.68 30.41 7.89
CA LEU A 496 29.11 30.65 8.18
C LEU A 496 29.41 32.10 8.59
N GLY A 497 28.40 32.98 8.63
CA GLY A 497 28.54 34.37 9.11
C GLY A 497 29.47 35.24 8.27
N GLY A 498 29.72 34.86 7.02
CA GLY A 498 30.75 35.42 6.14
C GLY A 498 30.18 36.01 4.86
N ARG A 499 30.75 37.14 4.42
CA ARG A 499 30.45 37.78 3.12
C ARG A 499 30.73 36.83 1.95
N ASP A 500 30.06 37.10 0.82
CA ASP A 500 29.93 36.23 -0.36
C ASP A 500 31.26 35.62 -0.86
N VAL A 501 32.35 36.38 -0.77
CA VAL A 501 33.73 35.95 -1.08
C VAL A 501 34.12 34.63 -0.40
N ILE A 502 33.66 34.35 0.82
CA ILE A 502 33.96 33.11 1.54
C ILE A 502 33.16 31.93 0.96
N ALA A 503 31.93 32.16 0.51
CA ALA A 503 31.12 31.15 -0.15
C ALA A 503 31.68 30.81 -1.54
N ASP A 504 32.10 31.81 -2.33
CA ASP A 504 32.76 31.58 -3.62
C ASP A 504 34.11 30.85 -3.45
N LEU A 505 34.91 31.25 -2.45
CA LEU A 505 36.17 30.57 -2.14
C LEU A 505 35.93 29.11 -1.71
N ALA A 506 34.89 28.85 -0.91
CA ALA A 506 34.51 27.49 -0.53
C ALA A 506 34.02 26.66 -1.72
N VAL A 507 33.14 27.20 -2.57
CA VAL A 507 32.57 26.51 -3.75
C VAL A 507 33.61 26.26 -4.84
N SER A 508 34.55 27.20 -5.02
CA SER A 508 35.71 27.02 -5.89
C SER A 508 36.68 25.99 -5.32
N GLY A 509 37.07 26.13 -4.05
CA GLY A 509 38.02 25.25 -3.36
C GLY A 509 37.56 23.79 -3.23
N LEU A 510 36.32 23.55 -2.81
CA LEU A 510 35.70 22.21 -2.77
C LEU A 510 35.78 21.50 -4.12
N SER A 511 35.54 22.24 -5.22
CA SER A 511 35.58 21.67 -6.57
C SER A 511 37.00 21.32 -7.06
N ARG A 512 38.05 21.84 -6.40
CA ARG A 512 39.46 21.54 -6.68
C ARG A 512 40.01 20.37 -5.84
N VAL A 513 39.45 20.06 -4.67
CA VAL A 513 39.97 18.99 -3.77
C VAL A 513 38.85 18.07 -3.21
N PRO A 514 38.27 17.17 -4.03
CA PRO A 514 37.17 16.28 -3.60
C PRO A 514 37.49 15.37 -2.40
N ILE A 515 38.77 15.03 -2.20
CA ILE A 515 39.22 14.18 -1.09
C ILE A 515 38.98 14.86 0.27
N VAL A 516 39.24 16.16 0.38
CA VAL A 516 39.02 16.93 1.62
C VAL A 516 37.53 17.01 1.95
N VAL A 517 36.68 17.18 0.93
CA VAL A 517 35.22 17.15 1.08
C VAL A 517 34.75 15.79 1.60
N GLY A 518 35.28 14.69 1.05
CA GLY A 518 35.00 13.33 1.53
C GLY A 518 35.42 13.09 2.97
N VAL A 519 36.64 13.48 3.36
CA VAL A 519 37.13 13.35 4.75
C VAL A 519 36.28 14.16 5.73
N ALA A 520 35.87 15.37 5.36
CA ALA A 520 34.98 16.20 6.18
C ALA A 520 33.59 15.55 6.36
N LEU A 521 33.02 14.99 5.29
CA LEU A 521 31.72 14.30 5.33
C LEU A 521 31.78 12.97 6.08
N ILE A 522 32.89 12.22 5.99
CA ILE A 522 33.12 11.01 6.80
C ILE A 522 33.20 11.38 8.29
N SER A 523 33.93 12.46 8.61
CA SER A 523 34.01 12.97 9.99
C SER A 523 32.63 13.37 10.52
N LEU A 524 31.82 14.04 9.70
CA LEU A 524 30.43 14.40 10.01
C LEU A 524 29.53 13.15 10.20
N ALA A 525 29.73 12.10 9.41
CA ALA A 525 28.98 10.85 9.55
C ALA A 525 29.24 10.17 10.90
N TYR A 526 30.49 10.15 11.36
CA TYR A 526 30.85 9.64 12.69
C TYR A 526 30.41 10.55 13.85
N SER A 527 30.36 11.88 13.65
CA SER A 527 29.97 12.84 14.70
C SER A 527 28.47 13.15 14.76
N SER A 528 27.68 12.67 13.81
CA SER A 528 26.24 12.94 13.73
C SER A 528 25.46 11.75 13.15
N CYS A 529 24.88 11.89 11.96
CA CYS A 529 24.13 10.83 11.27
C CYS A 529 24.68 10.63 9.85
N GLY A 530 24.86 9.37 9.47
CA GLY A 530 25.37 8.98 8.15
C GLY A 530 24.48 9.48 7.00
N THR A 531 23.16 9.49 7.18
CA THR A 531 22.22 10.05 6.20
C THR A 531 22.40 11.55 5.99
N LEU A 532 22.79 12.33 7.02
CA LEU A 532 23.04 13.77 6.86
C LEU A 532 24.27 14.02 5.97
N ALA A 533 25.34 13.26 6.21
CA ALA A 533 26.54 13.32 5.36
C ALA A 533 26.25 12.86 3.92
N LEU A 534 25.40 11.84 3.72
CA LEU A 534 24.94 11.41 2.40
C LEU A 534 24.09 12.47 1.69
N LEU A 535 23.19 13.17 2.40
CA LEU A 535 22.38 14.24 1.83
C LEU A 535 23.26 15.39 1.32
N LEU A 536 24.26 15.81 2.09
CA LEU A 536 25.25 16.80 1.68
C LEU A 536 26.11 16.31 0.51
N ALA A 537 26.53 15.03 0.51
CA ALA A 537 27.24 14.43 -0.61
C ALA A 537 26.41 14.43 -1.91
N GLY A 538 25.10 14.17 -1.81
CA GLY A 538 24.16 14.28 -2.93
C GLY A 538 24.04 15.71 -3.47
N ILE A 539 24.01 16.72 -2.59
CA ILE A 539 24.03 18.15 -2.98
C ILE A 539 25.34 18.51 -3.69
N PHE A 540 26.50 18.06 -3.19
CA PHE A 540 27.78 18.27 -3.89
C PHE A 540 27.84 17.53 -5.24
N TYR A 541 27.27 16.33 -5.35
CA TYR A 541 27.17 15.63 -6.63
C TYR A 541 26.24 16.37 -7.62
N PHE A 542 25.13 16.94 -7.15
CA PHE A 542 24.26 17.79 -7.96
C PHE A 542 24.99 19.02 -8.49
N ILE A 543 25.77 19.72 -7.65
CA ILE A 543 26.60 20.85 -8.07
C ILE A 543 27.66 20.42 -9.09
N LYS A 544 28.23 19.21 -8.98
CA LYS A 544 29.14 18.65 -10.00
C LYS A 544 28.42 18.44 -11.34
N VAL A 545 27.23 17.85 -11.34
CA VAL A 545 26.45 17.61 -12.58
C VAL A 545 26.02 18.93 -13.23
N PHE A 546 25.61 19.91 -12.43
CA PHE A 546 25.33 21.26 -12.91
C PHE A 546 26.55 21.89 -13.61
N LYS A 547 27.72 21.92 -12.97
CA LYS A 547 28.94 22.47 -13.59
C LYS A 547 29.38 21.70 -14.85
N LEU A 548 29.17 20.38 -14.91
CA LEU A 548 29.42 19.61 -16.13
C LEU A 548 28.45 19.95 -17.28
N TYR A 549 27.23 20.40 -16.97
CA TYR A 549 26.27 20.89 -17.96
C TYR A 549 26.59 22.34 -18.41
N GLU A 550 27.05 23.19 -17.49
CA GLU A 550 27.61 24.52 -17.77
C GLU A 550 28.84 24.41 -18.71
N ASP A 551 29.83 23.58 -18.37
CA ASP A 551 31.01 23.21 -19.19
C ASP A 551 30.60 22.72 -20.61
N TYR A 552 29.38 22.19 -20.80
CA TYR A 552 28.86 21.66 -22.07
C TYR A 552 28.14 22.74 -22.91
N ILE A 553 27.32 23.57 -22.28
CA ILE A 553 26.64 24.69 -22.96
C ILE A 553 27.64 25.76 -23.40
N GLU A 554 28.66 26.06 -22.59
CA GLU A 554 29.76 26.95 -22.99
C GLU A 554 30.45 26.45 -24.29
N ARG A 555 30.74 25.15 -24.38
CA ARG A 555 31.36 24.56 -25.58
C ARG A 555 30.48 24.65 -26.83
N ILE A 556 29.17 24.51 -26.69
CA ILE A 556 28.23 24.73 -27.79
C ILE A 556 28.22 26.20 -28.22
N LEU A 557 28.17 27.14 -27.26
CA LEU A 557 28.18 28.58 -27.56
C LEU A 557 29.48 29.02 -28.24
N LEU A 558 30.64 28.49 -27.80
CA LEU A 558 31.93 28.72 -28.46
C LEU A 558 32.00 28.08 -29.85
N GLY A 559 31.40 26.90 -30.04
CA GLY A 559 31.30 26.24 -31.36
C GLY A 559 30.42 26.98 -32.37
N LEU A 560 29.59 27.93 -31.93
CA LEU A 560 28.78 28.81 -32.79
C LEU A 560 29.52 30.10 -33.21
N ILE A 561 30.71 30.38 -32.68
CA ILE A 561 31.50 31.56 -33.04
C ILE A 561 32.40 31.23 -34.25
N PRO A 562 32.33 32.01 -35.36
CA PRO A 562 33.21 31.79 -36.50
C PRO A 562 34.68 31.98 -36.14
N GLY A 563 35.50 30.95 -36.36
CA GLY A 563 36.95 30.97 -36.14
C GLY A 563 37.45 30.16 -34.94
N THR A 564 36.58 29.76 -34.00
CA THR A 564 36.92 28.87 -32.88
C THR A 564 36.60 27.41 -33.22
N SER A 565 37.63 26.61 -33.48
CA SER A 565 37.53 25.21 -33.93
C SER A 565 37.16 24.21 -32.80
N GLY A 566 36.04 24.47 -32.11
CA GLY A 566 35.44 23.55 -31.15
C GLY A 566 34.80 22.35 -31.85
N GLY A 567 35.61 21.37 -32.26
CA GLY A 567 35.15 20.22 -33.04
C GLY A 567 34.10 19.36 -32.32
N GLU A 568 33.23 18.72 -33.09
CA GLU A 568 32.06 17.91 -32.68
C GLU A 568 32.41 16.82 -31.63
N SER A 569 33.56 16.17 -31.81
CA SER A 569 34.18 15.23 -30.85
C SER A 569 34.36 15.81 -29.44
N SER A 570 34.54 17.13 -29.29
CA SER A 570 34.72 17.80 -28.00
C SER A 570 33.39 18.07 -27.27
N THR A 571 32.32 18.32 -28.02
CA THR A 571 30.95 18.46 -27.49
C THR A 571 30.36 17.10 -27.10
N ASP A 572 30.57 16.05 -27.89
CA ASP A 572 30.11 14.69 -27.57
C ASP A 572 30.81 14.12 -26.33
N ARG A 573 32.11 14.40 -26.18
CA ARG A 573 32.87 14.09 -24.95
C ARG A 573 32.43 14.93 -23.75
N ALA A 574 31.79 16.08 -23.94
CA ALA A 574 31.17 16.85 -22.85
C ALA A 574 29.78 16.27 -22.48
N LEU A 575 28.91 16.03 -23.47
CA LEU A 575 27.59 15.43 -23.29
C LEU A 575 27.65 14.04 -22.63
N SER A 576 28.61 13.21 -23.05
CA SER A 576 28.89 11.90 -22.45
C SER A 576 29.23 12.00 -20.96
N ARG A 577 29.99 13.01 -20.54
CA ARG A 577 30.32 13.25 -19.13
C ARG A 577 29.08 13.63 -18.34
N VAL A 578 28.20 14.49 -18.86
CA VAL A 578 26.92 14.85 -18.22
C VAL A 578 26.06 13.59 -18.03
N HIS A 579 25.82 12.83 -19.10
CA HIS A 579 24.94 11.65 -19.06
C HIS A 579 25.43 10.53 -18.15
N PHE A 580 26.74 10.30 -18.06
CA PHE A 580 27.33 9.33 -17.14
C PHE A 580 27.22 9.76 -15.67
N ASN A 581 27.55 11.02 -15.39
CA ASN A 581 27.50 11.54 -14.02
C ASN A 581 26.04 11.69 -13.52
N MET A 582 25.09 11.95 -14.41
CA MET A 582 23.66 11.94 -14.09
C MET A 582 23.20 10.59 -13.53
N THR A 583 23.57 9.47 -14.16
CA THR A 583 23.18 8.12 -13.68
C THR A 583 23.78 7.82 -12.30
N ILE A 584 25.03 8.20 -12.05
CA ILE A 584 25.67 8.05 -10.73
C ILE A 584 24.95 8.90 -9.68
N MET A 585 24.64 10.16 -10.00
CA MET A 585 23.90 11.07 -9.12
C MET A 585 22.53 10.49 -8.71
N MET A 586 21.81 9.87 -9.65
CA MET A 586 20.53 9.22 -9.38
C MET A 586 20.68 7.99 -8.46
N LEU A 587 21.73 7.17 -8.65
CA LEU A 587 22.03 6.05 -7.76
C LEU A 587 22.37 6.53 -6.33
N VAL A 588 23.15 7.62 -6.20
CA VAL A 588 23.41 8.27 -4.91
C VAL A 588 22.12 8.78 -4.27
N PHE A 589 21.25 9.45 -5.02
CA PHE A 589 19.97 9.93 -4.47
C PHE A 589 19.03 8.80 -4.04
N VAL A 590 19.02 7.65 -4.71
CA VAL A 590 18.28 6.46 -4.20
C VAL A 590 18.85 5.98 -2.86
N VAL A 591 20.19 5.95 -2.71
CA VAL A 591 20.82 5.63 -1.41
C VAL A 591 20.46 6.67 -0.34
N VAL A 592 20.43 7.97 -0.66
CA VAL A 592 19.97 9.01 0.27
C VAL A 592 18.52 8.76 0.68
N ILE A 593 17.59 8.66 -0.28
CA ILE A 593 16.14 8.54 -0.05
C ILE A 593 15.81 7.33 0.82
N LEU A 594 16.42 6.17 0.56
CA LEU A 594 16.20 4.95 1.33
C LEU A 594 16.68 5.04 2.79
N ASN A 595 17.63 5.93 3.08
CA ASN A 595 18.18 6.15 4.42
C ASN A 595 17.60 7.40 5.13
N MET A 596 16.73 8.18 4.48
CA MET A 596 16.01 9.33 5.08
C MET A 596 15.22 9.00 6.36
N PRO A 597 14.57 7.83 6.51
CA PRO A 597 13.87 7.49 7.76
C PRO A 597 14.78 7.54 9.00
N THR A 598 16.04 7.14 8.87
CA THR A 598 17.03 7.23 9.96
C THR A 598 17.23 8.68 10.42
N LEU A 599 17.41 9.61 9.48
CA LEU A 599 17.58 11.04 9.79
C LEU A 599 16.33 11.65 10.46
N ILE A 600 15.13 11.20 10.08
CA ILE A 600 13.86 11.64 10.68
C ILE A 600 13.74 11.12 12.13
N ILE A 601 14.19 9.89 12.40
CA ILE A 601 14.23 9.35 13.77
C ILE A 601 15.30 10.07 14.59
N TRP A 602 16.52 10.21 14.06
CA TRP A 602 17.67 10.79 14.74
C TRP A 602 17.42 12.26 15.13
N SER A 603 16.86 13.07 14.21
CA SER A 603 16.46 14.45 14.50
C SER A 603 15.36 14.55 15.55
N ARG A 604 14.42 13.60 15.61
CA ARG A 604 13.43 13.50 16.70
C ARG A 604 14.04 13.08 18.03
N LEU A 605 15.05 12.22 18.06
CA LEU A 605 15.76 11.87 19.30
C LEU A 605 16.50 13.10 19.85
N VAL A 606 17.29 13.78 19.00
CA VAL A 606 17.96 15.04 19.35
C VAL A 606 16.97 16.10 19.85
N SER A 607 15.88 16.34 19.12
CA SER A 607 14.87 17.35 19.49
C SER A 607 14.14 17.07 20.82
N ASN A 608 14.19 15.83 21.33
CA ASN A 608 13.58 15.44 22.61
C ASN A 608 14.63 15.14 23.70
N ASN A 609 15.92 15.42 23.46
CA ASN A 609 17.05 15.10 24.34
C ASN A 609 17.11 13.61 24.75
N LEU A 610 16.70 12.72 23.85
CA LEU A 610 16.74 11.27 24.07
C LEU A 610 18.11 10.68 23.71
N PRO A 611 18.54 9.58 24.37
CA PRO A 611 19.80 8.94 24.04
C PRO A 611 19.82 8.47 22.58
N LEU A 612 20.92 8.75 21.89
CA LEU A 612 21.11 8.43 20.49
C LEU A 612 21.57 6.97 20.36
N THR A 613 20.88 6.21 19.50
CA THR A 613 21.30 4.85 19.14
C THR A 613 22.44 4.90 18.12
N GLU A 614 23.21 3.81 18.03
CA GLU A 614 24.15 3.59 16.93
C GLU A 614 23.45 3.75 15.57
N ASP A 615 24.11 4.36 14.59
CA ASP A 615 23.52 4.67 13.29
C ASP A 615 23.63 3.45 12.34
N PRO A 616 22.51 2.80 11.95
CA PRO A 616 22.52 1.62 11.09
C PRO A 616 22.94 1.92 9.63
N THR A 617 23.08 3.20 9.26
CA THR A 617 23.45 3.66 7.92
C THR A 617 24.96 3.93 7.79
N LEU A 618 25.68 4.04 8.91
CA LEU A 618 27.07 4.50 8.97
C LEU A 618 28.02 3.70 8.06
N SER A 619 27.87 2.37 8.03
CA SER A 619 28.68 1.48 7.19
C SER A 619 28.51 1.76 5.69
N VAL A 620 27.26 1.93 5.23
CA VAL A 620 26.93 2.30 3.86
C VAL A 620 27.44 3.71 3.57
N THR A 621 27.21 4.66 4.47
CA THR A 621 27.65 6.05 4.32
C THR A 621 29.16 6.15 4.14
N VAL A 622 29.97 5.57 5.03
CA VAL A 622 31.43 5.67 4.95
C VAL A 622 31.94 5.00 3.66
N THR A 623 31.40 3.83 3.30
CA THR A 623 31.76 3.12 2.07
C THR A 623 31.43 3.96 0.82
N LEU A 624 30.25 4.59 0.77
CA LEU A 624 29.84 5.42 -0.35
C LEU A 624 30.62 6.75 -0.40
N LEU A 625 30.89 7.40 0.73
CA LEU A 625 31.69 8.63 0.76
C LEU A 625 33.14 8.39 0.29
N VAL A 626 33.78 7.30 0.72
CA VAL A 626 35.11 6.89 0.21
C VAL A 626 35.04 6.62 -1.30
N THR A 627 33.98 5.98 -1.79
CA THR A 627 33.75 5.75 -3.23
C THR A 627 33.60 7.07 -3.99
N LEU A 628 32.87 8.04 -3.43
CA LEU A 628 32.64 9.35 -4.03
C LEU A 628 33.90 10.21 -4.11
N CYS A 629 34.89 10.04 -3.22
CA CYS A 629 36.21 10.68 -3.37
C CYS A 629 36.86 10.40 -4.73
N PHE A 630 36.65 9.20 -5.28
CA PHE A 630 37.14 8.81 -6.61
C PHE A 630 36.17 9.23 -7.73
N LEU A 631 34.86 9.07 -7.53
CA LEU A 631 33.84 9.40 -8.55
C LEU A 631 33.59 10.91 -8.73
N TRP A 632 34.00 11.78 -7.79
CA TRP A 632 33.88 13.24 -7.95
C TRP A 632 34.90 13.86 -8.92
N GLN A 633 35.87 13.11 -9.45
CA GLN A 633 36.84 13.62 -10.43
C GLN A 633 36.17 14.16 -11.72
N LYS A 634 36.69 15.27 -12.28
CA LYS A 634 36.15 15.90 -13.52
C LYS A 634 36.32 15.02 -14.78
N LYS A 635 37.41 14.24 -14.89
CA LYS A 635 37.77 13.41 -16.06
C LYS A 635 37.06 12.03 -16.04
N LEU A 636 35.73 12.01 -15.86
CA LEU A 636 34.91 10.78 -15.79
C LEU A 636 33.66 10.84 -16.69
N PRO A 637 33.36 9.83 -17.53
CA PRO A 637 34.01 8.52 -17.60
C PRO A 637 35.37 8.55 -18.32
N LYS A 638 36.25 7.61 -17.98
CA LYS A 638 37.52 7.37 -18.68
C LYS A 638 37.30 6.34 -19.78
N THR A 639 37.12 6.79 -21.02
CA THR A 639 36.86 5.93 -22.17
C THR A 639 38.05 5.00 -22.50
N ASP A 640 39.27 5.41 -22.13
CA ASP A 640 40.55 4.70 -22.33
C ASP A 640 40.72 3.37 -21.56
N ARG A 641 39.67 2.72 -21.03
CA ARG A 641 39.78 1.57 -20.10
C ARG A 641 39.34 0.23 -20.70
N LYS A 642 40.14 -0.82 -20.51
CA LYS A 642 39.75 -2.22 -20.82
C LYS A 642 38.75 -2.75 -19.77
N TYR A 643 37.97 -3.78 -20.15
CA TYR A 643 37.00 -4.54 -19.32
C TYR A 643 35.61 -3.95 -19.02
N TYR A 644 35.22 -2.83 -19.65
CA TYR A 644 33.85 -2.27 -19.58
C TYR A 644 32.72 -3.31 -19.71
N LYS A 645 32.85 -4.27 -20.66
CA LYS A 645 31.90 -5.36 -20.89
C LYS A 645 31.73 -6.30 -19.68
N VAL A 646 32.80 -6.54 -18.91
CA VAL A 646 32.76 -7.39 -17.71
C VAL A 646 32.05 -6.66 -16.57
N VAL A 647 32.40 -5.39 -16.33
CA VAL A 647 31.75 -4.58 -15.28
C VAL A 647 30.27 -4.36 -15.59
N SER A 648 29.90 -4.19 -16.86
CA SER A 648 28.49 -4.16 -17.30
C SER A 648 27.73 -5.42 -16.87
N TRP A 649 28.28 -6.62 -17.10
CA TRP A 649 27.66 -7.88 -16.66
C TRP A 649 27.55 -8.00 -15.14
N VAL A 650 28.57 -7.59 -14.39
CA VAL A 650 28.53 -7.67 -12.91
C VAL A 650 27.52 -6.67 -12.33
N ILE A 651 27.40 -5.45 -12.88
CA ILE A 651 26.38 -4.49 -12.44
C ILE A 651 24.96 -4.93 -12.84
N HIS A 652 24.80 -5.58 -13.99
CA HIS A 652 23.54 -6.22 -14.38
C HIS A 652 23.15 -7.36 -13.42
N PHE A 653 24.12 -8.16 -12.96
CA PHE A 653 23.91 -9.19 -11.93
C PHE A 653 23.58 -8.58 -10.57
N MET A 654 24.22 -7.46 -10.17
CA MET A 654 23.84 -6.70 -8.96
C MET A 654 22.40 -6.18 -9.03
N ALA A 655 21.89 -5.77 -10.20
CA ALA A 655 20.48 -5.42 -10.36
C ALA A 655 19.55 -6.61 -10.15
N CYS A 656 19.94 -7.82 -10.57
CA CYS A 656 19.20 -9.05 -10.31
C CYS A 656 19.20 -9.42 -8.81
N ILE A 657 20.35 -9.33 -8.14
CA ILE A 657 20.49 -9.50 -6.68
C ILE A 657 19.62 -8.50 -5.92
N THR A 658 19.59 -7.24 -6.37
CA THR A 658 18.77 -6.16 -5.76
C THR A 658 17.29 -6.51 -5.73
N LEU A 659 16.79 -7.23 -6.73
CA LEU A 659 15.40 -7.69 -6.79
C LEU A 659 15.16 -9.03 -6.09
N LEU A 660 16.14 -9.94 -6.07
CA LEU A 660 16.06 -11.21 -5.33
C LEU A 660 16.05 -11.03 -3.81
N PHE A 661 16.85 -10.09 -3.30
CA PHE A 661 17.10 -9.96 -1.85
C PHE A 661 16.72 -8.58 -1.28
N GLY A 662 16.23 -7.65 -2.09
CA GLY A 662 15.86 -6.30 -1.65
C GLY A 662 14.40 -5.91 -1.92
N SER A 663 13.55 -6.82 -2.40
CA SER A 663 12.15 -6.52 -2.72
C SER A 663 11.26 -6.40 -1.47
N ILE A 664 11.47 -7.27 -0.48
CA ILE A 664 10.91 -7.11 0.88
C ILE A 664 11.93 -6.38 1.75
N HIS A 665 13.20 -6.80 1.70
CA HIS A 665 14.24 -6.32 2.61
C HIS A 665 14.96 -5.08 2.05
N ILE A 666 14.19 -4.00 1.85
CA ILE A 666 14.62 -2.74 1.19
C ILE A 666 15.94 -2.19 1.77
N TYR A 667 16.21 -2.38 3.08
CA TYR A 667 17.45 -1.95 3.74
C TYR A 667 18.74 -2.52 3.13
N ARG A 668 18.65 -3.59 2.32
CA ARG A 668 19.79 -4.18 1.58
C ARG A 668 20.07 -3.46 0.25
N VAL A 669 19.09 -2.79 -0.34
CA VAL A 669 19.23 -2.07 -1.62
C VAL A 669 20.34 -1.01 -1.60
N PRO A 670 20.51 -0.19 -0.53
CA PRO A 670 21.64 0.72 -0.40
C PRO A 670 23.01 0.05 -0.47
N TYR A 671 23.15 -1.18 0.06
CA TYR A 671 24.41 -1.94 0.02
C TYR A 671 24.71 -2.43 -1.40
N PHE A 672 23.73 -2.95 -2.14
CA PHE A 672 23.91 -3.41 -3.52
C PHE A 672 24.24 -2.24 -4.47
N VAL A 673 23.54 -1.10 -4.33
CA VAL A 673 23.84 0.12 -5.10
C VAL A 673 25.23 0.65 -4.77
N THR A 674 25.61 0.70 -3.50
CA THR A 674 26.96 1.14 -3.08
C THR A 674 28.03 0.19 -3.61
N GLY A 675 27.82 -1.13 -3.57
CA GLY A 675 28.74 -2.13 -4.13
C GLY A 675 28.94 -1.98 -5.65
N ALA A 676 27.89 -1.66 -6.40
CA ALA A 676 27.99 -1.35 -7.83
C ALA A 676 28.79 -0.05 -8.09
N LEU A 677 28.64 0.97 -7.23
CA LEU A 677 29.42 2.21 -7.31
C LEU A 677 30.89 2.00 -6.89
N VAL A 678 31.18 1.14 -5.90
CA VAL A 678 32.55 0.72 -5.52
C VAL A 678 33.22 0.03 -6.72
N LEU A 679 32.55 -0.94 -7.34
CA LEU A 679 33.07 -1.62 -8.53
C LEU A 679 33.33 -0.65 -9.69
N LEU A 680 32.44 0.33 -9.89
CA LEU A 680 32.64 1.38 -10.88
C LEU A 680 33.86 2.25 -10.56
N ALA A 681 34.02 2.69 -9.31
CA ALA A 681 35.18 3.48 -8.88
C ALA A 681 36.49 2.70 -9.06
N VAL A 682 36.52 1.42 -8.70
CA VAL A 682 37.66 0.52 -8.91
C VAL A 682 38.00 0.40 -10.40
N HIS A 683 37.01 0.21 -11.29
CA HIS A 683 37.25 0.19 -12.72
C HIS A 683 37.80 1.53 -13.24
N GLN A 684 37.17 2.64 -12.88
CA GLN A 684 37.56 3.98 -13.35
C GLN A 684 38.90 4.48 -12.75
N THR A 685 39.46 3.79 -11.76
CA THR A 685 40.77 4.12 -11.16
C THR A 685 41.86 3.13 -11.55
N LEU A 686 41.60 1.82 -11.46
CA LEU A 686 42.62 0.76 -11.56
C LEU A 686 42.58 -0.06 -12.85
N ALA A 687 41.54 0.04 -13.69
CA ALA A 687 41.50 -0.75 -14.92
C ALA A 687 42.65 -0.33 -15.88
N PRO A 688 43.34 -1.28 -16.54
CA PRO A 688 44.41 -0.97 -17.47
C PRO A 688 43.88 -0.25 -18.71
N ARG A 689 44.76 0.54 -19.34
CA ARG A 689 44.41 1.29 -20.54
C ARG A 689 44.15 0.40 -21.75
N ALA A 690 43.32 0.89 -22.67
CA ALA A 690 43.42 0.54 -24.08
C ALA A 690 44.86 0.79 -24.55
N SER A 691 45.42 -0.15 -25.31
CA SER A 691 46.73 0.02 -25.95
C SER A 691 46.43 0.40 -27.39
N ASN A 692 46.83 1.60 -27.80
CA ASN A 692 46.76 2.02 -29.20
C ASN A 692 47.88 1.30 -29.95
N ASP A 693 47.56 0.15 -30.55
CA ASP A 693 48.33 -0.40 -31.67
C ASP A 693 47.84 0.29 -32.96
N ASP A 694 48.05 1.62 -33.04
CA ASP A 694 48.09 2.49 -34.23
C ASP A 694 48.52 3.89 -33.76
N SER A 695 49.13 4.69 -34.64
CA SER A 695 49.94 5.87 -34.28
C SER A 695 49.16 7.16 -33.98
N ASP A 696 49.91 8.17 -33.50
CA ASP A 696 49.57 9.60 -33.48
C ASP A 696 48.57 10.07 -32.39
N ASP A 697 49.06 10.16 -31.14
CA ASP A 697 48.42 10.92 -30.04
C ASP A 697 49.45 11.32 -28.94
N GLU A 698 50.68 11.73 -29.33
CA GLU A 698 51.74 12.26 -28.41
C GLU A 698 51.73 13.81 -28.33
N ASP A 699 50.57 14.45 -28.14
CA ASP A 699 50.44 15.92 -28.10
C ASP A 699 49.34 16.42 -27.12
N ASP A 700 49.25 15.86 -25.90
CA ASP A 700 48.22 16.21 -24.89
C ASP A 700 48.79 16.41 -23.45
N GLU A 701 50.10 16.67 -23.30
CA GLU A 701 50.77 17.04 -22.03
C GLU A 701 51.21 18.52 -21.97
N GLN A 702 50.35 19.48 -22.37
CA GLN A 702 50.64 20.90 -22.12
C GLN A 702 49.43 21.86 -22.03
N ASP A 703 48.55 21.65 -21.04
CA ASP A 703 47.48 22.60 -20.69
C ASP A 703 47.95 23.51 -19.54
N HIS A 704 48.64 24.61 -19.89
CA HIS A 704 49.38 25.47 -18.94
C HIS A 704 48.50 26.52 -18.26
N ASP A 705 47.93 26.16 -17.10
CA ASP A 705 47.08 26.99 -16.23
C ASP A 705 47.76 28.34 -15.87
N THR A 706 47.46 29.42 -16.62
CA THR A 706 48.11 30.74 -16.50
C THR A 706 47.05 31.84 -16.31
N PRO A 707 47.07 32.61 -15.21
CA PRO A 707 45.98 33.55 -14.89
C PRO A 707 46.09 34.86 -15.70
N SER A 708 45.24 35.00 -16.73
CA SER A 708 45.12 36.24 -17.51
C SER A 708 44.50 37.37 -16.66
N ARG A 709 45.25 38.46 -16.50
CA ARG A 709 44.92 39.59 -15.62
C ARG A 709 44.56 40.84 -16.43
N SER A 710 43.30 41.00 -16.80
CA SER A 710 42.80 42.20 -17.47
C SER A 710 41.35 42.53 -17.11
N SER A 711 41.16 43.31 -16.05
CA SER A 711 39.85 43.87 -15.67
C SER A 711 39.88 45.40 -15.79
N HIS A 712 39.24 45.96 -16.81
CA HIS A 712 38.65 47.31 -16.79
C HIS A 712 37.56 47.44 -17.88
N PRO A 713 36.49 48.21 -17.64
CA PRO A 713 35.35 48.30 -18.56
C PRO A 713 35.55 49.36 -19.65
N PHE A 714 34.89 49.15 -20.80
CA PHE A 714 34.90 50.06 -21.95
C PHE A 714 33.66 50.98 -21.95
N MET A 715 33.86 52.30 -21.94
CA MET A 715 32.84 53.31 -22.25
C MET A 715 33.46 54.70 -22.55
N ALA A 716 32.78 55.48 -23.39
CA ALA A 716 32.89 56.93 -23.64
C ALA A 716 34.03 57.52 -24.54
N GLU A 717 33.75 58.74 -25.04
CA GLU A 717 34.60 59.74 -25.71
C GLU A 717 35.23 59.52 -27.12
N ILE A 718 34.38 59.67 -28.13
CA ILE A 718 34.44 60.71 -29.21
C ILE A 718 35.82 61.31 -29.60
N GLY A 719 36.18 61.18 -30.89
CA GLY A 719 36.55 62.35 -31.73
C GLY A 719 37.86 62.34 -32.55
N ARG A 720 37.76 62.80 -33.82
CA ARG A 720 38.84 63.33 -34.72
C ARG A 720 39.95 62.36 -35.22
N GLU A 721 40.58 62.56 -36.39
CA GLU A 721 40.21 63.22 -37.68
C GLU A 721 41.19 62.77 -38.81
N ASN A 722 40.74 62.81 -40.07
CA ASN A 722 41.52 62.94 -41.33
C ASN A 722 42.48 61.84 -41.89
N GLY A 723 42.20 61.43 -43.15
CA GLY A 723 43.18 61.11 -44.20
C GLY A 723 43.40 59.62 -44.58
N SER A 724 43.51 59.21 -45.85
CA SER A 724 43.21 59.88 -47.14
C SER A 724 43.26 58.91 -48.34
N ASN A 725 42.27 58.96 -49.25
CA ASN A 725 42.31 58.53 -50.69
C ASN A 725 42.62 57.02 -51.00
N THR A 726 42.36 56.38 -52.15
CA THR A 726 41.75 56.64 -53.51
C THR A 726 41.35 55.24 -54.10
N GLU A 727 40.57 54.97 -55.18
CA GLU A 727 39.67 55.69 -56.11
C GLU A 727 38.79 54.65 -56.89
N GLY A 728 37.86 55.08 -57.77
CA GLY A 728 37.12 54.24 -58.75
C GLY A 728 35.75 53.69 -58.25
N ILE A 729 34.54 54.04 -58.74
CA ILE A 729 33.96 54.23 -60.11
C ILE A 729 33.76 52.87 -60.81
N HIS A 730 32.57 52.44 -61.28
CA HIS A 730 31.26 53.05 -61.66
C HIS A 730 30.07 52.13 -61.17
N SER A 731 28.75 52.26 -61.45
CA SER A 731 27.83 53.16 -62.20
C SER A 731 26.34 52.88 -61.83
N GLU A 732 25.46 53.89 -61.98
CA GLU A 732 24.01 53.89 -62.41
C GLU A 732 22.96 52.91 -61.78
N VAL A 733 21.85 53.34 -61.13
CA VAL A 733 20.62 54.09 -61.57
C VAL A 733 19.58 53.14 -62.24
N THR A 734 18.26 53.07 -61.92
CA THR A 734 17.21 54.09 -61.58
C THR A 734 16.08 53.55 -60.64
N THR A 735 15.15 54.42 -60.19
CA THR A 735 13.86 54.15 -59.47
C THR A 735 12.65 54.72 -60.28
N PRO A 736 11.38 54.92 -59.80
CA PRO A 736 10.59 54.42 -58.64
C PRO A 736 9.13 53.95 -59.00
N GLY A 737 8.29 53.61 -57.98
CA GLY A 737 6.80 53.51 -58.04
C GLY A 737 6.23 52.39 -57.14
N SER A 738 5.37 52.59 -56.13
CA SER A 738 3.95 53.09 -56.08
C SER A 738 2.92 52.09 -56.67
N ASP A 739 1.79 51.72 -56.04
CA ASP A 739 1.12 52.26 -54.84
C ASP A 739 0.02 51.33 -54.27
N THR A 740 -0.40 51.52 -53.00
CA THR A 740 -1.63 51.00 -52.32
C THR A 740 -1.92 49.46 -52.26
N GLY A 741 -2.77 48.92 -51.37
CA GLY A 741 -3.40 49.48 -50.16
C GLY A 741 -4.47 48.57 -49.49
N THR A 742 -4.48 48.53 -48.15
CA THR A 742 -5.61 48.25 -47.21
C THR A 742 -6.51 46.99 -47.28
N SER A 743 -6.59 46.30 -46.11
CA SER A 743 -7.78 45.68 -45.46
C SER A 743 -8.39 44.39 -46.08
N GLN A 744 -9.17 43.55 -45.37
CA GLN A 744 -9.71 43.62 -43.98
C GLN A 744 -9.86 42.20 -43.34
N SER A 745 -10.66 42.12 -42.26
CA SER A 745 -11.04 40.96 -41.43
C SER A 745 -11.74 39.81 -42.21
N THR A 746 -11.96 38.59 -41.69
CA THR A 746 -12.66 38.26 -40.42
C THR A 746 -12.43 36.81 -39.95
N ALA A 747 -12.80 36.51 -38.70
CA ALA A 747 -12.67 35.18 -38.08
C ALA A 747 -13.80 34.20 -38.45
N GLY A 748 -13.54 32.90 -38.26
CA GLY A 748 -14.53 31.82 -38.31
C GLY A 748 -14.05 30.62 -37.47
N SER A 749 -14.97 29.95 -36.79
CA SER A 749 -14.69 28.87 -35.83
C SER A 749 -15.61 27.66 -36.05
N ALA A 750 -15.28 26.53 -35.40
CA ALA A 750 -16.06 25.28 -35.34
C ALA A 750 -16.03 24.42 -36.64
N SER A 751 -16.16 23.09 -36.59
CA SER A 751 -16.01 22.11 -35.48
C SER A 751 -16.15 20.68 -36.00
N GLU A 752 -15.42 19.73 -35.41
CA GLU A 752 -15.95 18.48 -34.83
C GLU A 752 -14.92 17.88 -33.84
#